data_AF-A0A267G6J8-F1
#
_entry.id   AF-A0A267G6J8-F1
#
_cell.length_a   1.000
_cell.length_b   1.000
_cell.length_c   1.000
_cell.angle_alpha   90.00
_cell.angle_beta   90.00
_cell.angle_gamma   90.00
#
_symmetry.space_group_name_H-M   'P 1'
#
loop_
_entity.id
_entity.type
_entity.pdbx_description
1 polymer ?
#
loop_
_entity_poly.entity_id
_entity_poly.type
_entity_poly.pdbx_seq_one_letter_code
_entity_poly.pdbx_strand_id
1 'polypeptide(L)'
;MMQPDSRKSPEEILFEAATRNDKDTVEKLLENPLGHIDWGDLAGCTALYRSCERGFTEVAKILIDKGARLDAVAKSGNNPVWIAAANGRIGILRLLCDAGVKTSDASFRHHFDGRSPANVAVQIGQDEALDLLLKSSRSVSDALVPDNSGWSPIYYACQRGHLNVLRKLLVFGADPNQSSPLSTLVNCNCLTENFAAKDKNFQSPEDDRWSPLRVAAYYGRISAVQVLLDHGANLFSTSHSATSILQAAALTGRLETVRLLLDKINEKYRDDVELLARIVSPAVFVSGSFCHADVFRACLAACPDRSLILSELSSYDASVADKLELILQKHSQETTRSTFNQSKKKTPLHDSLNKAGFLSRRAAVQAVLSEALELLLWNRLCEQNQQKKIYVVGSYAEGWGCSVTCLNGSVDVDSDIDVTTVLPRKIFHIKDICKCSNEKRQNGEVVDYNNGHVTSSGFARNPSLPYGGCSLRPAVDKVDAFLCCCYPQLRIFEPGYTSQLSHDVLKGLDDIRQSFPCHVVPAELPACQSQAGSSGSHLRLSTTFFERYLLQNLTTVQGQVYVTLKYLVKRVLSIKVSGLKSYHVKTIIFYMLEEVPKKDWKPEAVRQLAQQGLQRLLDCLRERRESENECMKHFFLTDTFVYLKRNHSERHLIEEAVQDLLLDQHLDAALHQLICQLKPCSSLLHFHPNILHPILSNNTLPDRPNCLLEDYEVYDAVSKLLLVLSDAECNKDVLEPCWCTLRNFPKCARTTSHCLTVLTYMMFGMIEEAKAAVRESLHWTVSKGVPCSDDIEVSPESILTQLLSTDSVYKFGFRLDRRPTLHFLPEPVRQWFPVGISYYMHRHQYYVNFHALLRCLTLHLLGHEMDKDTALEWFREVADCAESDAQELLMVLKFCTDGELLVELIHNHRVSVCEQQETLLEAVKMFSHLELRRVSILKTMGHVQADLQQEGVGT
;
A
#
# COMPACT_ATOMS: atom_id res chain seq x y z
N MET A 1 31.02 -22.87 -21.91
CA MET A 1 30.02 -23.68 -22.66
C MET A 1 29.53 -24.78 -21.74
N MET A 2 28.27 -24.71 -21.26
CA MET A 2 27.64 -25.80 -20.50
C MET A 2 26.94 -26.76 -21.47
N GLN A 3 27.06 -28.07 -21.24
CA GLN A 3 26.24 -29.07 -21.94
C GLN A 3 24.77 -28.95 -21.48
N PRO A 4 23.78 -29.15 -22.37
CA PRO A 4 22.37 -29.10 -21.99
C PRO A 4 22.00 -30.32 -21.14
N ASP A 5 21.25 -30.08 -20.07
CA ASP A 5 20.64 -31.11 -19.24
C ASP A 5 19.60 -31.89 -20.08
N SER A 6 19.88 -33.16 -20.34
CA SER A 6 19.18 -34.06 -21.29
C SER A 6 17.71 -34.39 -20.99
N ARG A 7 17.02 -33.63 -20.12
CA ARG A 7 15.63 -33.85 -19.73
C ARG A 7 14.64 -32.74 -20.13
N LYS A 8 15.12 -31.58 -20.58
CA LYS A 8 14.24 -30.45 -20.91
C LYS A 8 13.85 -30.48 -22.38
N SER A 9 12.56 -30.34 -22.64
CA SER A 9 12.03 -30.15 -23.99
C SER A 9 12.56 -28.85 -24.61
N PRO A 10 12.66 -28.75 -25.95
CA PRO A 10 13.06 -27.49 -26.61
C PRO A 10 12.18 -26.30 -26.25
N GLU A 11 10.90 -26.55 -25.96
CA GLU A 11 9.94 -25.59 -25.43
C GLU A 11 10.36 -25.03 -24.07
N GLU A 12 10.68 -25.90 -23.10
CA GLU A 12 11.16 -25.49 -21.78
C GLU A 12 12.48 -24.70 -21.88
N ILE A 13 13.37 -25.09 -22.80
CA ILE A 13 14.64 -24.38 -23.03
C ILE A 13 14.37 -22.98 -23.60
N LEU A 14 13.44 -22.83 -24.55
CA LEU A 14 13.05 -21.53 -25.10
C LEU A 14 12.54 -20.59 -24.00
N PHE A 15 11.66 -21.09 -23.13
CA PHE A 15 11.14 -20.29 -22.02
C PHE A 15 12.20 -19.94 -20.99
N GLU A 16 13.04 -20.89 -20.61
CA GLU A 16 14.12 -20.66 -19.66
C GLU A 16 15.11 -19.63 -20.20
N ALA A 17 15.43 -19.69 -21.49
CA ALA A 17 16.29 -18.72 -22.16
C ALA A 17 15.63 -17.33 -22.21
N ALA A 18 14.37 -17.26 -22.64
CA ALA A 18 13.60 -16.01 -22.72
C ALA A 18 13.38 -15.37 -21.34
N THR A 19 13.24 -16.16 -20.27
CA THR A 19 13.09 -15.66 -18.89
C THR A 19 14.43 -15.29 -18.22
N ARG A 20 15.56 -15.59 -18.85
CA ARG A 20 16.91 -15.30 -18.36
C ARG A 20 17.69 -14.29 -19.20
N ASN A 21 17.06 -13.69 -20.21
CA ASN A 21 17.71 -12.80 -21.17
C ASN A 21 18.85 -13.48 -21.95
N ASP A 22 18.74 -14.79 -22.18
CA ASP A 22 19.75 -15.57 -22.92
C ASP A 22 19.45 -15.54 -24.42
N LYS A 23 19.85 -14.45 -25.07
CA LYS A 23 19.60 -14.22 -26.50
C LYS A 23 20.24 -15.28 -27.40
N ASP A 24 21.44 -15.76 -27.06
CA ASP A 24 22.20 -16.67 -27.91
C ASP A 24 21.53 -18.05 -27.96
N THR A 25 20.98 -18.49 -26.82
CA THR A 25 20.19 -19.72 -26.75
C THR A 25 18.85 -19.57 -27.48
N VAL A 26 18.18 -18.41 -27.37
CA VAL A 26 16.95 -18.13 -28.12
C VAL A 26 17.21 -18.18 -29.63
N GLU A 27 18.23 -17.48 -30.14
CA GLU A 27 18.56 -17.49 -31.58
C GLU A 27 18.87 -18.89 -32.10
N LYS A 28 19.77 -19.63 -31.42
CA LYS A 28 20.13 -21.00 -31.82
C LYS A 28 18.95 -21.95 -31.83
N LEU A 29 18.03 -21.80 -30.88
CA LEU A 29 16.88 -22.69 -30.78
C LEU A 29 15.82 -22.37 -31.84
N LEU A 30 15.67 -21.11 -32.23
CA LEU A 30 14.79 -20.68 -33.32
C LEU A 30 15.36 -20.98 -34.72
N GLU A 31 16.65 -21.29 -34.83
CA GLU A 31 17.26 -21.84 -36.06
C GLU A 31 16.99 -23.36 -36.22
N ASN A 32 16.54 -24.03 -35.15
CA ASN A 32 16.23 -25.45 -35.19
C ASN A 32 14.82 -25.69 -35.77
N PRO A 33 14.65 -26.57 -36.78
CA PRO A 33 13.35 -26.90 -37.36
C PRO A 33 12.30 -27.43 -36.37
N LEU A 34 12.74 -27.97 -35.22
CA LEU A 34 11.87 -28.47 -34.16
C LEU A 34 11.38 -27.36 -33.21
N GLY A 35 11.97 -26.16 -33.25
CA GLY A 35 11.63 -25.03 -32.38
C GLY A 35 10.42 -24.24 -32.90
N HIS A 36 9.32 -24.20 -32.14
CA HIS A 36 8.19 -23.32 -32.46
C HIS A 36 8.27 -22.02 -31.65
N ILE A 37 8.28 -20.88 -32.33
CA ILE A 37 8.48 -19.57 -31.70
C ILE A 37 7.37 -19.17 -30.71
N ASP A 38 6.14 -19.61 -30.96
CA ASP A 38 4.96 -19.31 -30.14
C ASP A 38 4.55 -20.44 -29.19
N TRP A 39 5.48 -21.32 -28.81
CA TRP A 39 5.20 -22.20 -27.67
C TRP A 39 4.77 -21.36 -26.46
N GLY A 40 3.82 -21.87 -25.68
CA GLY A 40 3.33 -21.23 -24.46
C GLY A 40 3.56 -22.12 -23.23
N ASP A 41 4.03 -21.54 -22.13
CA ASP A 41 4.26 -22.30 -20.90
C ASP A 41 2.97 -22.83 -20.27
N LEU A 42 3.03 -23.43 -19.07
CA LEU A 42 1.84 -23.93 -18.37
C LEU A 42 0.76 -22.84 -18.12
N ALA A 43 1.13 -21.55 -18.13
CA ALA A 43 0.22 -20.41 -18.04
C ALA A 43 -0.21 -19.86 -19.41
N GLY A 44 0.19 -20.49 -20.52
CA GLY A 44 -0.04 -20.05 -21.89
C GLY A 44 0.82 -18.84 -22.29
N CYS A 45 1.85 -18.50 -21.52
CA CYS A 45 2.69 -17.35 -21.81
C CYS A 45 3.78 -17.73 -22.83
N THR A 46 3.83 -17.02 -23.96
CA THR A 46 4.87 -17.23 -24.98
C THR A 46 6.24 -16.68 -24.55
N ALA A 47 7.30 -17.06 -25.27
CA ALA A 47 8.62 -16.46 -25.08
C ALA A 47 8.58 -14.92 -25.27
N LEU A 48 7.80 -14.44 -26.24
CA LEU A 48 7.59 -13.00 -26.45
C LEU A 48 6.90 -12.37 -25.24
N TYR A 49 5.82 -12.97 -24.74
CA TYR A 49 5.16 -12.51 -23.52
C TYR A 49 6.14 -12.39 -22.34
N ARG A 50 6.97 -13.41 -22.10
CA ARG A 50 7.92 -13.42 -20.97
C ARG A 50 9.01 -12.36 -21.15
N SER A 51 9.48 -12.13 -22.37
CA SER A 51 10.43 -11.05 -22.65
C SER A 51 9.80 -9.67 -22.42
N CYS A 52 8.54 -9.46 -22.83
CA CYS A 52 7.74 -8.27 -22.54
C CYS A 52 7.49 -8.08 -21.04
N GLU A 53 7.20 -9.14 -20.30
CA GLU A 53 7.00 -9.09 -18.85
C GLU A 53 8.28 -8.65 -18.13
N ARG A 54 9.41 -9.27 -18.50
CA ARG A 54 10.73 -9.08 -17.87
C ARG A 54 11.49 -7.84 -18.34
N GLY A 55 11.14 -7.27 -19.49
CA GLY A 55 11.82 -6.10 -20.05
C GLY A 55 13.07 -6.44 -20.87
N PHE A 56 13.19 -7.67 -21.36
CA PHE A 56 14.34 -8.13 -22.14
C PHE A 56 14.20 -7.74 -23.61
N THR A 57 14.65 -6.51 -23.90
CA THR A 57 14.39 -5.84 -25.19
C THR A 57 15.03 -6.57 -26.38
N GLU A 58 16.27 -7.05 -26.25
CA GLU A 58 16.95 -7.77 -27.33
C GLU A 58 16.30 -9.13 -27.64
N VAL A 59 15.93 -9.88 -26.61
CA VAL A 59 15.17 -11.14 -26.81
C VAL A 59 13.82 -10.87 -27.46
N ALA A 60 13.09 -9.85 -27.01
CA ALA A 60 11.82 -9.47 -27.62
C ALA A 60 12.00 -9.09 -29.10
N LYS A 61 13.06 -8.34 -29.42
CA LYS A 61 13.40 -7.96 -30.79
C LYS A 61 13.66 -9.18 -31.68
N ILE A 62 14.50 -10.11 -31.24
CA ILE A 62 14.78 -11.35 -31.98
C ILE A 62 13.49 -12.12 -32.26
N LEU A 63 12.63 -12.26 -31.24
CA LEU A 63 11.36 -12.97 -31.36
C LEU A 63 10.42 -12.27 -32.37
N ILE A 64 10.30 -10.95 -32.29
CA ILE A 64 9.50 -10.15 -33.23
C ILE A 64 10.04 -10.27 -34.67
N ASP A 65 11.36 -10.12 -34.85
CA ASP A 65 12.02 -10.20 -36.16
C ASP A 65 11.88 -11.60 -36.79
N LYS A 66 11.79 -12.65 -35.96
CA LYS A 66 11.55 -14.04 -36.38
C LYS A 66 10.06 -14.39 -36.55
N GLY A 67 9.15 -13.41 -36.37
CA GLY A 67 7.72 -13.57 -36.66
C GLY A 67 6.88 -14.12 -35.51
N ALA A 68 7.28 -13.91 -34.25
CA ALA A 68 6.46 -14.28 -33.10
C ALA A 68 5.08 -13.61 -33.15
N ARG A 69 4.06 -14.33 -32.71
CA ARG A 69 2.69 -13.82 -32.63
C ARG A 69 2.58 -12.72 -31.57
N LEU A 70 2.34 -11.50 -32.05
CA LEU A 70 2.18 -10.31 -31.21
C LEU A 70 0.85 -10.32 -30.43
N ASP A 71 -0.14 -11.07 -30.93
CA ASP A 71 -1.52 -11.18 -30.41
C ASP A 71 -1.72 -12.41 -29.50
N ALA A 72 -0.67 -13.18 -29.23
CA ALA A 72 -0.78 -14.40 -28.42
C ALA A 72 -1.33 -14.09 -27.02
N VAL A 73 -2.41 -14.76 -26.64
CA VAL A 73 -3.12 -14.52 -25.37
C VAL A 73 -2.74 -15.61 -24.36
N ALA A 74 -2.21 -15.19 -23.21
CA ALA A 74 -1.97 -16.08 -22.07
C ALA A 74 -3.28 -16.52 -21.42
N LYS A 75 -3.28 -17.57 -20.59
CA LYS A 75 -4.47 -18.02 -19.84
C LYS A 75 -5.06 -16.94 -18.94
N SER A 76 -4.26 -15.94 -18.55
CA SER A 76 -4.72 -14.77 -17.80
C SER A 76 -5.55 -13.78 -18.63
N GLY A 77 -5.59 -13.93 -19.95
CA GLY A 77 -6.24 -12.99 -20.87
C GLY A 77 -5.33 -11.85 -21.35
N ASN A 78 -4.06 -11.84 -20.90
CA ASN A 78 -3.06 -10.83 -21.29
C ASN A 78 -2.34 -11.22 -22.58
N ASN A 79 -1.93 -10.22 -23.36
CA ASN A 79 -1.08 -10.40 -24.54
C ASN A 79 0.26 -9.62 -24.39
N PRO A 80 1.26 -9.80 -25.29
CA PRO A 80 2.55 -9.13 -25.23
C PRO A 80 2.50 -7.60 -25.11
N VAL A 81 1.66 -6.91 -25.88
CA VAL A 81 1.55 -5.44 -25.81
C VAL A 81 0.89 -4.99 -24.51
N TRP A 82 -0.11 -5.73 -24.03
CA TRP A 82 -0.78 -5.45 -22.77
C TRP A 82 0.20 -5.54 -21.60
N ILE A 83 0.99 -6.63 -21.52
CA ILE A 83 1.94 -6.80 -20.40
C ILE A 83 3.14 -5.84 -20.51
N ALA A 84 3.57 -5.49 -21.72
CA ALA A 84 4.59 -4.47 -21.94
C ALA A 84 4.10 -3.08 -21.49
N ALA A 85 2.85 -2.72 -21.81
CA ALA A 85 2.23 -1.47 -21.39
C ALA A 85 2.04 -1.41 -19.87
N ALA A 86 1.52 -2.49 -19.28
CA ALA A 86 1.34 -2.66 -17.84
C ALA A 86 2.65 -2.48 -17.04
N ASN A 87 3.73 -3.11 -17.50
CA ASN A 87 5.03 -3.08 -16.83
C ASN A 87 5.92 -1.90 -17.26
N GLY A 88 5.41 -0.98 -18.09
CA GLY A 88 6.16 0.19 -18.55
C GLY A 88 7.41 -0.17 -19.37
N ARG A 89 7.37 -1.24 -20.17
CA ARG A 89 8.50 -1.67 -21.00
C ARG A 89 8.58 -0.87 -22.31
N ILE A 90 8.92 0.40 -22.19
CA ILE A 90 8.87 1.40 -23.27
C ILE A 90 9.64 0.96 -24.53
N GLY A 91 10.84 0.38 -24.37
CA GLY A 91 11.64 -0.13 -25.49
C GLY A 91 10.94 -1.25 -26.27
N ILE A 92 10.39 -2.22 -25.55
CA ILE A 92 9.64 -3.34 -26.16
C ILE A 92 8.32 -2.87 -26.74
N LEU A 93 7.62 -1.97 -26.03
CA LEU A 93 6.36 -1.41 -26.49
C LEU A 93 6.52 -0.68 -27.83
N ARG A 94 7.64 0.02 -28.01
CA ARG A 94 8.02 0.63 -29.29
C ARG A 94 8.24 -0.42 -30.37
N LEU A 95 9.03 -1.47 -30.09
CA LEU A 95 9.24 -2.58 -31.04
C LEU A 95 7.93 -3.22 -31.49
N LEU A 96 7.00 -3.45 -30.55
CA LEU A 96 5.68 -4.00 -30.85
C LEU A 96 4.86 -3.06 -31.74
N CYS A 97 4.86 -1.76 -31.45
CA CYS A 97 4.18 -0.76 -32.30
C CYS A 97 4.79 -0.69 -33.70
N ASP A 98 6.13 -0.70 -33.81
CA ASP A 98 6.87 -0.66 -35.07
C ASP A 98 6.62 -1.95 -35.90
N ALA A 99 6.42 -3.09 -35.23
CA ALA A 99 6.04 -4.37 -35.83
C ALA A 99 4.56 -4.46 -36.24
N GLY A 100 3.79 -3.36 -36.12
CA GLY A 100 2.43 -3.26 -36.64
C GLY A 100 1.32 -3.52 -35.62
N VAL A 101 1.62 -3.56 -34.31
CA VAL A 101 0.58 -3.59 -33.28
C VAL A 101 -0.25 -2.32 -33.33
N LYS A 102 -1.49 -2.45 -33.80
CA LYS A 102 -2.50 -1.39 -33.77
C LYS A 102 -3.15 -1.41 -32.41
N THR A 103 -2.67 -0.57 -31.50
CA THR A 103 -3.06 -0.55 -30.08
C THR A 103 -4.56 -0.28 -29.82
N SER A 104 -5.27 0.26 -30.81
CA SER A 104 -6.72 0.45 -30.80
C SER A 104 -7.53 -0.77 -31.25
N ASP A 105 -6.89 -1.78 -31.84
CA ASP A 105 -7.54 -3.00 -32.30
C ASP A 105 -8.04 -3.83 -31.10
N ALA A 106 -9.26 -4.35 -31.22
CA ALA A 106 -9.89 -5.18 -30.20
C ALA A 106 -9.10 -6.46 -29.90
N SER A 107 -8.32 -6.98 -30.87
CA SER A 107 -7.45 -8.15 -30.69
C SER A 107 -6.37 -7.97 -29.62
N PHE A 108 -5.95 -6.73 -29.35
CA PHE A 108 -4.95 -6.41 -28.33
C PHE A 108 -5.55 -5.97 -26.99
N ARG A 109 -6.88 -5.96 -26.87
CA ARG A 109 -7.55 -5.76 -25.59
C ARG A 109 -7.39 -6.99 -24.71
N HIS A 110 -7.38 -6.77 -23.41
CA HIS A 110 -7.41 -7.86 -22.46
C HIS A 110 -8.69 -8.69 -22.66
N HIS A 111 -8.51 -10.00 -22.78
CA HIS A 111 -9.54 -10.91 -23.28
C HIS A 111 -10.82 -10.91 -22.43
N PHE A 112 -10.71 -10.72 -21.12
CA PHE A 112 -11.85 -10.88 -20.21
C PHE A 112 -12.57 -9.58 -19.86
N ASP A 113 -11.86 -8.45 -19.78
CA ASP A 113 -12.46 -7.17 -19.36
C ASP A 113 -12.43 -6.09 -20.45
N GLY A 114 -11.84 -6.39 -21.61
CA GLY A 114 -11.80 -5.47 -22.74
C GLY A 114 -10.89 -4.25 -22.54
N ARG A 115 -10.04 -4.22 -21.50
CA ARG A 115 -9.10 -3.11 -21.31
C ARG A 115 -8.08 -3.05 -22.42
N SER A 116 -7.94 -1.90 -23.06
CA SER A 116 -6.86 -1.64 -24.02
C SER A 116 -5.49 -1.57 -23.33
N PRO A 117 -4.38 -1.70 -24.07
CA PRO A 117 -3.04 -1.41 -23.56
C PRO A 117 -2.93 0.00 -22.96
N ALA A 118 -3.65 0.98 -23.51
CA ALA A 118 -3.68 2.34 -22.98
C ALA A 118 -4.44 2.41 -21.64
N ASN A 119 -5.56 1.69 -21.51
CA ASN A 119 -6.32 1.62 -20.26
C ASN A 119 -5.49 1.02 -19.14
N VAL A 120 -4.74 -0.07 -19.42
CA VAL A 120 -3.86 -0.65 -18.40
C VAL A 120 -2.67 0.27 -18.09
N ALA A 121 -2.06 0.93 -19.08
CA ALA A 121 -0.99 1.90 -18.83
C ALA A 121 -1.48 3.03 -17.91
N VAL A 122 -2.68 3.56 -18.19
CA VAL A 122 -3.34 4.59 -17.37
C VAL A 122 -3.60 4.10 -15.96
N GLN A 123 -4.15 2.90 -15.86
CA GLN A 123 -4.54 2.26 -14.61
C GLN A 123 -3.35 1.97 -13.68
N ILE A 124 -2.18 1.67 -14.24
CA ILE A 124 -0.94 1.41 -13.48
C ILE A 124 -0.12 2.69 -13.27
N GLY A 125 -0.42 3.76 -14.00
CA GLY A 125 0.31 5.03 -13.91
C GLY A 125 1.53 5.10 -14.83
N GLN A 126 1.58 4.29 -15.89
CA GLN A 126 2.67 4.22 -16.87
C GLN A 126 2.52 5.32 -17.91
N ASP A 127 2.98 6.52 -17.56
CA ASP A 127 2.77 7.73 -18.33
C ASP A 127 3.55 7.76 -19.66
N GLU A 128 4.76 7.21 -19.73
CA GLU A 128 5.50 7.05 -21.00
C GLU A 128 4.87 6.01 -21.92
N ALA A 129 4.38 4.90 -21.34
CA ALA A 129 3.71 3.87 -22.11
C ALA A 129 2.45 4.46 -22.74
N LEU A 130 1.69 5.23 -21.96
CA LEU A 130 0.56 5.98 -22.46
C LEU A 130 0.96 6.94 -23.59
N ASP A 131 2.04 7.71 -23.46
CA ASP A 131 2.48 8.61 -24.55
C ASP A 131 2.76 7.85 -25.85
N LEU A 132 3.44 6.71 -25.78
CA LEU A 132 3.70 5.88 -26.96
C LEU A 132 2.43 5.28 -27.56
N LEU A 133 1.53 4.81 -26.71
CA LEU A 133 0.26 4.22 -27.12
C LEU A 133 -0.65 5.26 -27.77
N LEU A 134 -0.70 6.48 -27.22
CA LEU A 134 -1.46 7.60 -27.80
C LEU A 134 -0.86 8.04 -29.13
N LYS A 135 0.47 8.14 -29.25
CA LYS A 135 1.15 8.50 -30.51
C LYS A 135 1.01 7.47 -31.63
N SER A 136 0.88 6.19 -31.27
CA SER A 136 0.68 5.09 -32.23
C SER A 136 -0.80 4.89 -32.61
N SER A 137 -1.73 5.60 -31.96
CA SER A 137 -3.16 5.51 -32.24
C SER A 137 -3.59 6.42 -33.38
N ARG A 138 -4.59 6.02 -34.18
CA ARG A 138 -5.14 6.82 -35.29
C ARG A 138 -5.86 8.09 -34.81
N SER A 139 -6.41 8.03 -33.60
CA SER A 139 -7.15 9.11 -32.93
C SER A 139 -7.04 8.93 -31.42
N VAL A 140 -7.10 10.03 -30.67
CA VAL A 140 -7.20 10.00 -29.20
C VAL A 140 -8.47 9.24 -28.76
N SER A 141 -9.59 9.41 -29.47
CA SER A 141 -10.85 8.71 -29.16
C SER A 141 -10.71 7.19 -29.20
N ASP A 142 -9.83 6.68 -30.07
CA ASP A 142 -9.66 5.25 -30.30
C ASP A 142 -8.77 4.60 -29.23
N ALA A 143 -7.91 5.40 -28.59
CA ALA A 143 -7.04 4.96 -27.50
C ALA A 143 -7.73 5.02 -26.13
N LEU A 144 -8.71 5.92 -25.98
CA LEU A 144 -9.37 6.22 -24.70
C LEU A 144 -10.73 5.53 -24.53
N VAL A 145 -10.91 4.38 -25.18
CA VAL A 145 -12.18 3.65 -25.15
C VAL A 145 -12.41 3.04 -23.76
N PRO A 146 -13.64 3.14 -23.21
CA PRO A 146 -13.99 2.43 -21.99
C PRO A 146 -13.79 0.91 -22.12
N ASP A 147 -13.56 0.26 -20.99
CA ASP A 147 -13.53 -1.21 -20.94
C ASP A 147 -14.94 -1.82 -21.05
N ASN A 148 -15.05 -3.15 -21.00
CA ASN A 148 -16.33 -3.85 -21.12
C ASN A 148 -17.32 -3.49 -20.00
N SER A 149 -16.83 -2.90 -18.91
CA SER A 149 -17.59 -2.46 -17.75
C SER A 149 -17.99 -0.98 -17.83
N GLY A 150 -17.62 -0.29 -18.92
CA GLY A 150 -17.90 1.13 -19.12
C GLY A 150 -16.93 2.09 -18.42
N TRP A 151 -15.83 1.60 -17.83
CA TRP A 151 -14.86 2.45 -17.13
C TRP A 151 -13.91 3.13 -18.09
N SER A 152 -13.86 4.46 -18.06
CA SER A 152 -12.96 5.25 -18.90
C SER A 152 -11.52 5.29 -18.35
N PRO A 153 -10.52 5.62 -19.18
CA PRO A 153 -9.16 5.84 -18.70
C PRO A 153 -9.08 6.96 -17.65
N ILE A 154 -9.79 8.07 -17.86
CA ILE A 154 -9.78 9.19 -16.92
C ILE A 154 -10.36 8.77 -15.56
N TYR A 155 -11.37 7.89 -15.53
CA TYR A 155 -11.84 7.27 -14.29
C TYR A 155 -10.69 6.55 -13.55
N TYR A 156 -9.93 5.69 -14.23
CA TYR A 156 -8.83 4.94 -13.61
C TYR A 156 -7.73 5.88 -13.09
N ALA A 157 -7.38 6.91 -13.84
CA ALA A 157 -6.41 7.92 -13.42
C ALA A 157 -6.87 8.65 -12.15
N CYS A 158 -8.15 9.03 -12.07
CA CYS A 158 -8.74 9.72 -10.93
C CYS A 158 -8.91 8.81 -9.71
N GLN A 159 -9.32 7.56 -9.88
CA GLN A 159 -9.45 6.59 -8.79
C GLN A 159 -8.09 6.31 -8.14
N ARG A 160 -7.04 6.14 -8.95
CA ARG A 160 -5.69 5.82 -8.49
C ARG A 160 -4.83 7.03 -8.15
N GLY A 161 -5.28 8.23 -8.49
CA GLY A 161 -4.51 9.46 -8.26
C GLY A 161 -3.25 9.54 -9.12
N HIS A 162 -3.25 8.94 -10.31
CA HIS A 162 -2.12 9.00 -11.24
C HIS A 162 -2.07 10.36 -11.95
N LEU A 163 -1.56 11.36 -11.23
CA LEU A 163 -1.62 12.77 -11.63
C LEU A 163 -1.01 13.05 -13.02
N ASN A 164 0.15 12.47 -13.32
CA ASN A 164 0.82 12.69 -14.60
C ASN A 164 0.04 12.10 -15.77
N VAL A 165 -0.51 10.90 -15.57
CA VAL A 165 -1.40 10.25 -16.52
C VAL A 165 -2.66 11.08 -16.72
N LEU A 166 -3.29 11.56 -15.64
CA LEU A 166 -4.46 12.43 -15.70
C LEU A 166 -4.18 13.71 -16.50
N ARG A 167 -3.07 14.40 -16.21
CA ARG A 167 -2.65 15.59 -16.98
C ARG A 167 -2.46 15.28 -18.46
N LYS A 168 -1.81 14.16 -18.78
CA LYS A 168 -1.64 13.72 -20.17
C LYS A 168 -2.98 13.46 -20.84
N LEU A 169 -3.87 12.69 -20.20
CA LEU A 169 -5.21 12.43 -20.72
C LEU A 169 -5.94 13.74 -21.05
N LEU A 170 -5.92 14.71 -20.13
CA LEU A 170 -6.57 16.02 -20.32
C LEU A 170 -5.92 16.82 -21.46
N VAL A 171 -4.58 16.85 -21.55
CA VAL A 171 -3.83 17.51 -22.65
C VAL A 171 -4.15 16.86 -24.00
N PHE A 172 -4.32 15.53 -24.02
CA PHE A 172 -4.72 14.81 -25.22
C PHE A 172 -6.22 14.93 -25.53
N GLY A 173 -7.02 15.62 -24.70
CA GLY A 173 -8.42 15.92 -24.98
C GLY A 173 -9.43 14.96 -24.33
N ALA A 174 -9.05 14.22 -23.30
CA ALA A 174 -10.01 13.53 -22.44
C ALA A 174 -10.94 14.54 -21.78
N ASP A 175 -12.25 14.29 -21.82
CA ASP A 175 -13.23 15.18 -21.21
C ASP A 175 -13.21 15.03 -19.66
N PRO A 176 -12.88 16.09 -18.90
CA PRO A 176 -12.87 16.07 -17.43
C PRO A 176 -14.24 15.83 -16.81
N ASN A 177 -15.32 15.89 -17.59
CA ASN A 177 -16.70 15.63 -17.19
C ASN A 177 -17.24 14.30 -17.73
N GLN A 178 -16.42 13.47 -18.37
CA GLN A 178 -16.85 12.19 -18.93
C GLN A 178 -17.28 11.21 -17.83
N SER A 179 -18.59 11.08 -17.63
CA SER A 179 -19.12 10.19 -16.59
C SER A 179 -19.02 8.71 -16.97
N SER A 180 -18.63 7.86 -16.02
CA SER A 180 -18.60 6.39 -16.18
C SER A 180 -19.75 5.72 -15.42
N PRO A 181 -20.37 4.63 -15.94
CA PRO A 181 -21.47 3.92 -15.27
C PRO A 181 -21.07 3.33 -13.91
N LEU A 182 -22.03 3.31 -12.97
CA LEU A 182 -21.90 2.73 -11.63
C LEU A 182 -22.26 1.25 -11.58
N SER A 183 -23.09 0.77 -12.52
CA SER A 183 -23.71 -0.56 -12.50
C SER A 183 -22.72 -1.74 -12.51
N THR A 184 -21.44 -1.49 -12.81
CA THR A 184 -20.39 -2.52 -12.73
C THR A 184 -19.63 -2.57 -11.40
N LEU A 185 -20.02 -1.78 -10.38
CA LEU A 185 -19.74 -2.11 -8.98
C LEU A 185 -20.66 -3.24 -8.45
N VAL A 186 -21.80 -3.48 -9.12
CA VAL A 186 -22.79 -4.49 -8.69
C VAL A 186 -22.29 -5.92 -8.97
N ASN A 187 -21.46 -6.13 -9.99
CA ASN A 187 -20.79 -7.42 -10.21
C ASN A 187 -19.48 -7.61 -9.41
N CYS A 188 -19.13 -6.63 -8.58
CA CYS A 188 -18.12 -6.75 -7.53
C CYS A 188 -18.77 -6.69 -6.14
N ASN A 189 -19.99 -7.18 -5.91
CA ASN A 189 -20.63 -7.27 -4.58
C ASN A 189 -20.60 -5.97 -3.72
N CYS A 190 -20.51 -4.77 -4.30
CA CYS A 190 -20.22 -3.58 -3.50
C CYS A 190 -21.42 -2.86 -2.89
N LEU A 191 -22.49 -2.55 -3.63
CA LEU A 191 -23.14 -1.26 -3.30
C LEU A 191 -24.66 -1.11 -3.53
N THR A 192 -25.47 -2.15 -3.71
CA THR A 192 -26.92 -1.90 -3.95
C THR A 192 -27.89 -2.87 -3.31
N GLU A 193 -27.93 -2.95 -1.97
CA GLU A 193 -29.15 -3.44 -1.29
C GLU A 193 -29.89 -2.41 -0.43
N ASN A 194 -29.31 -1.24 -0.10
CA ASN A 194 -29.90 -0.39 0.95
C ASN A 194 -30.54 0.94 0.51
N PHE A 195 -30.64 1.26 -0.79
CA PHE A 195 -31.37 2.46 -1.24
C PHE A 195 -32.71 2.19 -1.94
N ALA A 196 -33.09 0.92 -2.13
CA ALA A 196 -34.23 0.54 -2.97
C ALA A 196 -35.32 -0.28 -2.26
N ALA A 197 -35.52 -0.10 -0.95
CA ALA A 197 -36.56 -0.84 -0.21
C ALA A 197 -37.50 0.10 0.54
N LYS A 198 -38.31 0.89 -0.21
CA LYS A 198 -39.70 1.23 0.15
C LYS A 198 -40.47 2.15 -0.81
N ASP A 199 -39.99 2.41 -2.03
CA ASP A 199 -40.79 3.13 -3.01
C ASP A 199 -41.24 2.19 -4.14
N LYS A 200 -42.55 2.08 -4.34
CA LYS A 200 -43.15 1.26 -5.40
C LYS A 200 -42.90 1.83 -6.82
N ASN A 201 -42.16 2.95 -6.91
CA ASN A 201 -41.74 3.60 -8.14
C ASN A 201 -40.22 3.54 -8.41
N PHE A 202 -39.42 2.80 -7.64
CA PHE A 202 -37.98 2.71 -7.86
C PHE A 202 -37.66 1.95 -9.17
N GLN A 203 -37.16 2.68 -10.17
CA GLN A 203 -36.55 2.10 -11.38
C GLN A 203 -35.11 1.64 -11.04
N SER A 204 -34.68 0.51 -11.62
CA SER A 204 -33.44 -0.22 -11.30
C SER A 204 -32.16 0.64 -11.29
N PRO A 205 -31.12 0.27 -10.49
CA PRO A 205 -29.86 1.03 -10.33
C PRO A 205 -28.92 0.98 -11.55
N GLU A 206 -29.42 0.67 -12.74
CA GLU A 206 -28.58 0.40 -13.93
C GLU A 206 -27.99 1.67 -14.59
N ASP A 207 -28.37 2.87 -14.13
CA ASP A 207 -28.08 4.14 -14.84
C ASP A 207 -27.26 5.19 -14.06
N ASP A 208 -26.79 4.94 -12.84
CA ASP A 208 -26.05 5.97 -12.09
C ASP A 208 -24.66 6.21 -12.73
N ARG A 209 -24.27 7.45 -13.04
CA ARG A 209 -22.99 7.78 -13.70
C ARG A 209 -22.14 8.73 -12.84
N TRP A 210 -20.84 8.45 -12.74
CA TRP A 210 -19.90 9.22 -11.91
C TRP A 210 -18.93 10.05 -12.73
N SER A 211 -18.83 11.35 -12.42
CA SER A 211 -17.84 12.24 -13.02
C SER A 211 -16.41 11.97 -12.48
N PRO A 212 -15.35 12.25 -13.27
CA PRO A 212 -13.97 12.11 -12.82
C PRO A 212 -13.67 12.88 -11.53
N LEU A 213 -14.26 14.07 -11.37
CA LEU A 213 -14.10 14.90 -10.18
C LEU A 213 -14.73 14.26 -8.94
N ARG A 214 -15.92 13.68 -9.08
CA ARG A 214 -16.55 12.93 -7.99
C ARG A 214 -15.72 11.72 -7.57
N VAL A 215 -15.18 10.98 -8.53
CA VAL A 215 -14.30 9.83 -8.28
C VAL A 215 -13.05 10.29 -7.53
N ALA A 216 -12.35 11.31 -8.02
CA ALA A 216 -11.17 11.87 -7.36
C ALA A 216 -11.50 12.34 -5.94
N ALA A 217 -12.67 12.97 -5.76
CA ALA A 217 -13.11 13.49 -4.47
C ALA A 217 -13.40 12.36 -3.45
N TYR A 218 -14.13 11.34 -3.87
CA TYR A 218 -14.47 10.16 -3.07
C TYR A 218 -13.23 9.37 -2.62
N TYR A 219 -12.25 9.21 -3.52
CA TYR A 219 -10.98 8.54 -3.21
C TYR A 219 -9.94 9.45 -2.54
N GLY A 220 -10.27 10.71 -2.25
CA GLY A 220 -9.39 11.65 -1.56
C GLY A 220 -8.15 12.04 -2.37
N ARG A 221 -8.23 12.05 -3.71
CA ARG A 221 -7.12 12.39 -4.59
C ARG A 221 -7.03 13.91 -4.79
N ILE A 222 -6.57 14.61 -3.76
CA ILE A 222 -6.54 16.08 -3.69
C ILE A 222 -5.92 16.71 -4.95
N SER A 223 -4.72 16.26 -5.35
CA SER A 223 -4.05 16.82 -6.54
C SER A 223 -4.81 16.54 -7.85
N ALA A 224 -5.50 15.40 -7.95
CA ALA A 224 -6.35 15.10 -9.10
C ALA A 224 -7.62 15.97 -9.11
N VAL A 225 -8.22 16.20 -7.93
CA VAL A 225 -9.33 17.15 -7.76
C VAL A 225 -8.92 18.54 -8.23
N GLN A 226 -7.76 19.04 -7.80
CA GLN A 226 -7.23 20.33 -8.23
C GLN A 226 -7.06 20.37 -9.75
N VAL A 227 -6.37 19.38 -10.34
CA VAL A 227 -6.13 19.34 -11.79
C VAL A 227 -7.42 19.30 -12.59
N LEU A 228 -8.41 18.51 -12.17
CA LEU A 228 -9.71 18.45 -12.83
C LEU A 228 -10.42 19.79 -12.79
N LEU A 229 -10.40 20.48 -11.64
CA LEU A 229 -10.98 21.82 -11.51
C LEU A 229 -10.25 22.83 -12.41
N ASP A 230 -8.92 22.78 -12.47
CA ASP A 230 -8.11 23.63 -13.36
C ASP A 230 -8.45 23.40 -14.85
N HIS A 231 -8.90 22.20 -15.20
CA HIS A 231 -9.30 21.83 -16.57
C HIS A 231 -10.83 21.91 -16.78
N GLY A 232 -11.59 22.56 -15.89
CA GLY A 232 -13.00 22.84 -16.10
C GLY A 232 -13.97 21.73 -15.70
N ALA A 233 -13.57 20.83 -14.80
CA ALA A 233 -14.50 19.88 -14.20
C ALA A 233 -15.61 20.58 -13.41
N ASN A 234 -16.85 20.12 -13.54
CA ASN A 234 -17.99 20.74 -12.89
C ASN A 234 -18.07 20.36 -11.39
N LEU A 235 -17.63 21.31 -10.54
CA LEU A 235 -17.67 21.24 -9.08
C LEU A 235 -19.06 20.94 -8.49
N PHE A 236 -20.11 21.39 -9.16
CA PHE A 236 -21.49 21.27 -8.67
C PHE A 236 -22.28 20.15 -9.37
N SER A 237 -21.59 19.27 -10.11
CA SER A 237 -22.25 18.10 -10.67
C SER A 237 -22.73 17.16 -9.56
N THR A 238 -23.91 16.57 -9.75
CA THR A 238 -24.50 15.59 -8.83
C THR A 238 -24.62 14.22 -9.51
N SER A 239 -24.71 13.16 -8.70
CA SER A 239 -25.15 11.83 -9.19
C SER A 239 -26.62 11.86 -9.63
N HIS A 240 -27.15 10.76 -10.18
CA HIS A 240 -28.59 10.64 -10.43
C HIS A 240 -29.38 10.61 -9.11
N SER A 241 -28.76 10.14 -8.02
CA SER A 241 -29.26 10.27 -6.65
C SER A 241 -29.08 11.66 -6.02
N ALA A 242 -28.83 12.70 -6.83
CA ALA A 242 -28.64 14.10 -6.41
C ALA A 242 -27.52 14.33 -5.36
N THR A 243 -26.60 13.38 -5.19
CA THR A 243 -25.50 13.51 -4.23
C THR A 243 -24.42 14.43 -4.81
N SER A 244 -23.97 15.44 -4.06
CA SER A 244 -22.92 16.37 -4.52
C SER A 244 -21.50 15.80 -4.39
N ILE A 245 -20.52 16.44 -5.03
CA ILE A 245 -19.10 16.07 -4.92
C ILE A 245 -18.59 16.28 -3.48
N LEU A 246 -18.97 17.40 -2.86
CA LEU A 246 -18.65 17.71 -1.48
C LEU A 246 -19.19 16.64 -0.53
N GLN A 247 -20.44 16.19 -0.74
CA GLN A 247 -21.03 15.09 0.02
C GLN A 247 -20.28 13.77 -0.17
N ALA A 248 -19.84 13.45 -1.40
CA ALA A 248 -19.07 12.23 -1.66
C ALA A 248 -17.72 12.21 -0.93
N ALA A 249 -17.01 13.35 -0.88
CA ALA A 249 -15.78 13.50 -0.12
C ALA A 249 -16.04 13.47 1.40
N ALA A 250 -17.15 14.07 1.85
CA ALA A 250 -17.53 14.10 3.25
C ALA A 250 -17.95 12.71 3.78
N LEU A 251 -18.69 11.94 2.97
CA LEU A 251 -19.07 10.54 3.24
C LEU A 251 -17.86 9.66 3.53
N THR A 252 -16.78 9.89 2.79
CA THR A 252 -15.55 9.10 2.86
C THR A 252 -14.49 9.69 3.78
N GLY A 253 -14.83 10.73 4.55
CA GLY A 253 -13.94 11.31 5.55
C GLY A 253 -12.71 12.02 4.97
N ARG A 254 -12.74 12.45 3.69
CA ARG A 254 -11.57 13.00 2.98
C ARG A 254 -11.34 14.47 3.33
N LEU A 255 -10.88 14.73 4.57
CA LEU A 255 -10.74 16.08 5.13
C LEU A 255 -10.06 17.09 4.20
N GLU A 256 -8.85 16.80 3.72
CA GLU A 256 -8.12 17.76 2.89
C GLU A 256 -8.77 17.98 1.52
N THR A 257 -9.47 16.96 1.00
CA THR A 257 -10.26 17.11 -0.23
C THR A 257 -11.50 17.96 0.01
N VAL A 258 -12.17 17.75 1.15
CA VAL A 258 -13.30 18.58 1.59
C VAL A 258 -12.85 20.02 1.75
N ARG A 259 -11.72 20.29 2.42
CA ARG A 259 -11.16 21.64 2.55
C ARG A 259 -10.93 22.29 1.19
N LEU A 260 -10.25 21.60 0.27
CA LEU A 260 -10.03 22.12 -1.08
C LEU A 260 -11.34 22.45 -1.80
N LEU A 261 -12.34 21.57 -1.73
CA LEU A 261 -13.64 21.80 -2.35
C LEU A 261 -14.36 22.99 -1.68
N LEU A 262 -14.33 23.09 -0.35
CA LEU A 262 -14.90 24.21 0.39
C LEU A 262 -14.21 25.53 0.05
N ASP A 263 -12.88 25.54 -0.08
CA ASP A 263 -12.13 26.73 -0.51
C ASP A 263 -12.60 27.19 -1.90
N LYS A 264 -12.77 26.25 -2.84
CA LYS A 264 -13.27 26.55 -4.20
C LYS A 264 -14.74 26.99 -4.22
N ILE A 265 -15.56 26.45 -3.33
CA ILE A 265 -16.96 26.88 -3.15
C ILE A 265 -17.00 28.30 -2.57
N ASN A 266 -16.19 28.56 -1.53
CA ASN A 266 -16.10 29.85 -0.85
C ASN A 266 -15.49 30.95 -1.73
N GLU A 267 -14.52 30.63 -2.59
CA GLU A 267 -14.01 31.54 -3.63
C GLU A 267 -15.15 32.06 -4.52
N LYS A 268 -16.16 31.23 -4.81
CA LYS A 268 -17.24 31.56 -5.74
C LYS A 268 -18.48 32.18 -5.09
N TYR A 269 -18.81 31.79 -3.86
CA TYR A 269 -20.08 32.17 -3.20
C TYR A 269 -19.90 32.78 -1.81
N ARG A 270 -18.72 33.37 -1.52
CA ARG A 270 -18.40 33.98 -0.21
C ARG A 270 -19.53 34.84 0.36
N ASP A 271 -20.19 35.61 -0.49
CA ASP A 271 -21.17 36.63 -0.10
C ASP A 271 -22.62 36.10 -0.07
N ASP A 272 -22.88 34.87 -0.53
CA ASP A 272 -24.20 34.23 -0.55
C ASP A 272 -24.28 33.14 0.53
N VAL A 273 -24.50 33.60 1.77
CA VAL A 273 -24.46 32.75 2.97
C VAL A 273 -25.59 31.71 2.97
N GLU A 274 -26.76 32.02 2.41
CA GLU A 274 -27.88 31.08 2.29
C GLU A 274 -27.55 29.95 1.31
N LEU A 275 -26.98 30.28 0.14
CA LEU A 275 -26.56 29.26 -0.82
C LEU A 275 -25.41 28.40 -0.28
N LEU A 276 -24.45 29.00 0.44
CA LEU A 276 -23.39 28.27 1.12
C LEU A 276 -23.96 27.28 2.15
N ALA A 277 -24.91 27.72 2.97
CA ALA A 277 -25.58 26.86 3.93
C ALA A 277 -26.25 25.67 3.22
N ARG A 278 -26.96 25.91 2.11
CA ARG A 278 -27.62 24.84 1.34
C ARG A 278 -26.64 23.85 0.69
N ILE A 279 -25.50 24.33 0.17
CA ILE A 279 -24.47 23.48 -0.45
C ILE A 279 -23.80 22.59 0.58
N VAL A 280 -23.51 23.14 1.77
CA VAL A 280 -22.68 22.50 2.80
C VAL A 280 -23.51 21.62 3.75
N SER A 281 -24.79 21.94 3.96
CA SER A 281 -25.66 21.21 4.91
C SER A 281 -25.69 19.69 4.68
N PRO A 282 -25.88 19.18 3.45
CA PRO A 282 -25.83 17.73 3.24
C PRO A 282 -24.46 17.10 3.57
N ALA A 283 -23.36 17.83 3.39
CA ALA A 283 -22.03 17.36 3.77
C ALA A 283 -21.85 17.37 5.29
N VAL A 284 -22.44 18.34 6.00
CA VAL A 284 -22.55 18.38 7.47
C VAL A 284 -23.36 17.20 7.98
N PHE A 285 -24.51 16.92 7.37
CA PHE A 285 -25.35 15.76 7.69
C PHE A 285 -24.56 14.46 7.59
N VAL A 286 -24.00 14.20 6.41
CA VAL A 286 -23.30 12.95 6.15
C VAL A 286 -22.05 12.84 7.04
N SER A 287 -21.24 13.90 7.18
CA SER A 287 -20.07 13.83 8.07
C SER A 287 -20.44 13.66 9.54
N GLY A 288 -21.57 14.20 10.00
CA GLY A 288 -22.09 13.97 11.35
C GLY A 288 -22.59 12.54 11.55
N SER A 289 -23.39 12.03 10.62
CA SER A 289 -23.95 10.67 10.66
C SER A 289 -22.88 9.58 10.58
N PHE A 290 -21.77 9.84 9.88
CA PHE A 290 -20.63 8.93 9.74
C PHE A 290 -19.47 9.28 10.68
N CYS A 291 -19.68 10.16 11.67
CA CYS A 291 -18.71 10.51 12.71
C CYS A 291 -17.35 11.05 12.20
N HIS A 292 -17.32 11.69 11.03
CA HIS A 292 -16.12 12.34 10.49
C HIS A 292 -15.89 13.71 11.13
N ALA A 293 -15.51 13.73 12.41
CA ALA A 293 -15.47 14.94 13.23
C ALA A 293 -14.70 16.13 12.62
N ASP A 294 -13.56 15.89 11.97
CA ASP A 294 -12.79 16.99 11.35
C ASP A 294 -13.42 17.50 10.05
N VAL A 295 -14.00 16.62 9.24
CA VAL A 295 -14.77 16.99 8.05
C VAL A 295 -16.00 17.77 8.47
N PHE A 296 -16.70 17.27 9.47
CA PHE A 296 -17.86 17.91 10.07
C PHE A 296 -17.54 19.33 10.54
N ARG A 297 -16.45 19.51 11.29
CA ARG A 297 -15.96 20.83 11.70
C ARG A 297 -15.60 21.71 10.51
N ALA A 298 -14.92 21.18 9.51
CA ALA A 298 -14.53 21.93 8.31
C ALA A 298 -15.75 22.42 7.53
N CYS A 299 -16.74 21.54 7.30
CA CYS A 299 -18.00 21.89 6.66
C CYS A 299 -18.77 22.94 7.48
N LEU A 300 -18.93 22.74 8.79
CA LEU A 300 -19.58 23.73 9.65
C LEU A 300 -18.87 25.09 9.65
N ALA A 301 -17.54 25.11 9.60
CA ALA A 301 -16.76 26.35 9.58
C ALA A 301 -16.86 27.10 8.25
N ALA A 302 -17.26 26.44 7.17
CA ALA A 302 -17.37 27.06 5.85
C ALA A 302 -18.57 28.01 5.72
N CYS A 303 -19.61 27.85 6.55
CA CYS A 303 -20.73 28.78 6.61
C CYS A 303 -20.65 29.64 7.88
N PRO A 304 -20.62 30.98 7.78
CA PRO A 304 -20.55 31.86 8.95
C PRO A 304 -21.81 31.80 9.82
N ASP A 305 -22.99 31.54 9.23
CA ASP A 305 -24.25 31.40 9.96
C ASP A 305 -24.64 29.92 10.11
N ARG A 306 -24.51 29.43 11.34
CA ARG A 306 -24.84 28.03 11.71
C ARG A 306 -26.34 27.81 11.84
N SER A 307 -27.13 28.86 12.07
CA SER A 307 -28.58 28.75 12.22
C SER A 307 -29.25 28.32 10.92
N LEU A 308 -28.71 28.79 9.79
CA LEU A 308 -29.16 28.40 8.45
C LEU A 308 -28.86 26.92 8.15
N ILE A 309 -27.68 26.42 8.55
CA ILE A 309 -27.37 24.98 8.43
C ILE A 309 -28.35 24.15 9.25
N LEU A 310 -28.61 24.54 10.50
CA LEU A 310 -29.57 23.83 11.36
C LEU A 310 -31.00 23.88 10.81
N SER A 311 -31.41 25.02 10.24
CA SER A 311 -32.73 25.17 9.61
C SER A 311 -32.88 24.28 8.38
N GLU A 312 -31.86 24.24 7.50
CA GLU A 312 -31.82 23.33 6.36
C GLU A 312 -31.89 21.88 6.82
N LEU A 313 -31.07 21.47 7.81
CA LEU A 313 -31.05 20.10 8.32
C LEU A 313 -32.34 19.67 9.01
N SER A 314 -33.01 20.59 9.70
CA SER A 314 -34.33 20.34 10.31
C SER A 314 -35.41 20.06 9.26
N SER A 315 -35.26 20.58 8.05
CA SER A 315 -36.16 20.29 6.92
C SER A 315 -35.95 18.88 6.35
N TYR A 316 -34.77 18.27 6.55
CA TYR A 316 -34.47 16.88 6.19
C TYR A 316 -34.86 15.90 7.30
N ASP A 317 -34.47 16.16 8.55
CA ASP A 317 -34.80 15.36 9.74
C ASP A 317 -34.59 16.14 11.06
N ALA A 318 -35.68 16.42 11.78
CA ALA A 318 -35.64 17.12 13.08
C ALA A 318 -34.81 16.38 14.15
N SER A 319 -34.78 15.05 14.14
CA SER A 319 -33.97 14.25 15.08
C SER A 319 -32.47 14.44 14.89
N VAL A 320 -32.03 14.80 13.68
CA VAL A 320 -30.61 14.97 13.37
C VAL A 320 -30.16 16.38 13.74
N ALA A 321 -31.03 17.38 13.57
CA ALA A 321 -30.80 18.73 14.07
C ALA A 321 -30.60 18.75 15.60
N ASP A 322 -31.46 18.07 16.36
CA ASP A 322 -31.35 17.97 17.83
C ASP A 322 -30.03 17.32 18.29
N LYS A 323 -29.58 16.26 17.59
CA LYS A 323 -28.31 15.57 17.88
C LYS A 323 -27.11 16.43 17.54
N LEU A 324 -27.17 17.16 16.43
CA LEU A 324 -26.12 18.10 16.02
C LEU A 324 -25.98 19.24 17.01
N GLU A 325 -27.08 19.76 17.51
CA GLU A 325 -27.10 20.79 18.54
C GLU A 325 -26.47 20.28 19.85
N LEU A 326 -26.74 19.02 20.24
CA LEU A 326 -26.10 18.36 21.37
C LEU A 326 -24.59 18.15 21.18
N ILE A 327 -24.16 17.75 19.97
CA ILE A 327 -22.73 17.58 19.61
C ILE A 327 -22.01 18.94 19.63
N LEU A 328 -22.62 19.98 19.08
CA LEU A 328 -22.09 21.35 19.08
C LEU A 328 -21.96 21.91 20.51
N GLN A 329 -22.94 21.64 21.38
CA GLN A 329 -22.90 22.03 22.79
C GLN A 329 -21.76 21.30 23.55
N LYS A 330 -21.59 19.98 23.36
CA LYS A 330 -20.46 19.23 23.95
C LYS A 330 -19.10 19.73 23.44
N HIS A 331 -18.99 20.05 22.15
CA HIS A 331 -17.76 20.59 21.55
C HIS A 331 -17.40 21.98 22.07
N SER A 332 -18.39 22.84 22.32
CA SER A 332 -18.15 24.17 22.90
C SER A 332 -17.55 24.09 24.31
N GLN A 333 -17.85 23.03 25.08
CA GLN A 333 -17.27 22.74 26.39
C GLN A 333 -15.84 22.13 26.31
N GLU A 334 -15.52 21.38 25.26
CA GLU A 334 -14.14 20.90 25.02
C GLU A 334 -13.23 22.00 24.46
N THR A 335 -13.76 22.88 23.60
CA THR A 335 -13.01 23.99 23.00
C THR A 335 -12.69 25.07 24.05
N THR A 336 -13.58 25.28 25.03
CA THR A 336 -13.33 26.19 26.17
C THR A 336 -12.32 25.64 27.19
N ARG A 337 -11.99 24.33 27.16
CA ARG A 337 -10.82 23.78 27.89
C ARG A 337 -9.51 23.90 27.11
N SER A 338 -9.56 24.24 25.82
CA SER A 338 -8.41 24.32 24.92
C SER A 338 -7.90 25.75 24.67
N THR A 339 -8.61 26.77 25.15
CA THR A 339 -8.15 28.17 25.06
C THR A 339 -7.88 28.70 26.46
N PHE A 340 -6.68 29.26 26.64
CA PHE A 340 -6.10 29.79 27.88
C PHE A 340 -5.49 28.77 28.85
N ASN A 341 -4.25 28.38 28.52
CA ASN A 341 -3.16 28.47 29.50
C ASN A 341 -1.83 28.72 28.79
N GLN A 342 -1.62 29.98 28.37
CA GLN A 342 -0.27 30.52 28.20
C GLN A 342 0.35 30.71 29.59
N SER A 343 0.82 29.62 30.21
CA SER A 343 1.80 29.74 31.28
C SER A 343 2.72 28.53 31.32
N LYS A 344 3.97 28.77 30.91
CA LYS A 344 5.22 28.07 31.26
C LYS A 344 5.28 26.52 31.11
N LYS A 345 6.20 26.08 30.22
CA LYS A 345 6.94 24.77 30.16
C LYS A 345 6.45 23.74 29.11
N LYS A 346 7.46 23.15 28.43
CA LYS A 346 7.50 21.96 27.53
C LYS A 346 6.98 22.15 26.09
N THR A 347 7.73 21.67 25.11
CA THR A 347 7.41 21.72 23.68
C THR A 347 6.39 20.62 23.32
N PRO A 348 5.16 20.96 22.89
CA PRO A 348 4.10 19.97 22.60
C PRO A 348 4.50 18.89 21.59
N LEU A 349 5.42 19.20 20.67
CA LEU A 349 5.85 18.29 19.60
C LEU A 349 6.65 17.09 20.12
N HIS A 350 7.68 17.32 20.95
CA HIS A 350 8.52 16.24 21.49
C HIS A 350 7.71 15.26 22.34
N ASP A 351 6.86 15.79 23.24
CA ASP A 351 6.02 14.97 24.11
C ASP A 351 5.00 14.15 23.30
N SER A 352 4.44 14.72 22.23
CA SER A 352 3.51 14.00 21.35
C SER A 352 4.21 12.91 20.53
N LEU A 353 5.42 13.17 20.03
CA LEU A 353 6.25 12.18 19.33
C LEU A 353 6.66 11.03 20.27
N ASN A 354 6.98 11.32 21.54
CA ASN A 354 7.24 10.29 22.55
C ASN A 354 6.02 9.39 22.79
N LYS A 355 4.83 9.99 22.95
CA LYS A 355 3.57 9.22 23.11
C LYS A 355 3.27 8.35 21.89
N ALA A 356 3.62 8.83 20.70
CA ALA A 356 3.51 8.08 19.45
C ALA A 356 4.66 7.06 19.23
N GLY A 357 5.52 6.86 20.23
CA GLY A 357 6.54 5.82 20.23
C GLY A 357 7.81 6.15 19.43
N PHE A 358 8.00 7.38 18.94
CA PHE A 358 9.21 7.80 18.23
C PHE A 358 10.39 7.99 19.20
N LEU A 359 10.89 6.86 19.71
CA LEU A 359 11.98 6.71 20.68
C LEU A 359 13.06 5.81 20.08
N SER A 360 14.34 6.10 20.33
CA SER A 360 15.46 5.33 19.74
C SER A 360 15.39 3.85 20.08
N ARG A 361 15.00 3.52 21.32
CA ARG A 361 14.80 2.13 21.74
C ARG A 361 13.77 1.42 20.89
N ARG A 362 12.62 2.06 20.63
CA ARG A 362 11.53 1.48 19.85
C ARG A 362 11.90 1.33 18.37
N ALA A 363 12.62 2.32 17.82
CA ALA A 363 13.18 2.25 16.48
C ALA A 363 14.22 1.13 16.33
N ALA A 364 15.03 0.88 17.36
CA ALA A 364 15.96 -0.25 17.37
C ALA A 364 15.19 -1.60 17.35
N VAL A 365 14.14 -1.77 18.16
CA VAL A 365 13.29 -2.97 18.10
C VAL A 365 12.67 -3.13 16.71
N GLN A 366 12.11 -2.07 16.12
CA GLN A 366 11.58 -2.07 14.74
C GLN A 366 12.63 -2.52 13.70
N ALA A 367 13.87 -2.04 13.82
CA ALA A 367 14.96 -2.44 12.95
C ALA A 367 15.29 -3.94 13.08
N VAL A 368 15.30 -4.46 14.32
CA VAL A 368 15.53 -5.89 14.58
C VAL A 368 14.36 -6.75 14.06
N LEU A 369 13.11 -6.27 14.11
CA LEU A 369 11.98 -6.96 13.47
C LEU A 369 12.20 -7.14 11.95
N SER A 370 12.77 -6.12 11.29
CA SER A 370 13.13 -6.21 9.87
C SER A 370 14.24 -7.23 9.61
N GLU A 371 15.20 -7.37 10.52
CA GLU A 371 16.28 -8.37 10.42
C GLU A 371 15.77 -9.79 10.67
N ALA A 372 14.84 -9.97 11.62
CA ALA A 372 14.13 -11.22 11.81
C ALA A 372 13.34 -11.62 10.55
N LEU A 373 12.67 -10.66 9.89
CA LEU A 373 12.01 -10.88 8.61
C LEU A 373 12.99 -11.27 7.49
N GLU A 374 14.16 -10.64 7.45
CA GLU A 374 15.24 -10.97 6.50
C GLU A 374 15.73 -12.42 6.70
N LEU A 375 15.94 -12.86 7.94
CA LEU A 375 16.32 -14.24 8.27
C LEU A 375 15.24 -15.26 7.87
N LEU A 376 13.96 -14.97 8.13
CA LEU A 376 12.85 -15.82 7.70
C LEU A 376 12.82 -15.99 6.18
N LEU A 377 13.01 -14.89 5.44
CA LEU A 377 13.07 -14.92 3.98
C LEU A 377 14.28 -15.71 3.48
N TRP A 378 15.42 -15.55 4.14
CA TRP A 378 16.63 -16.31 3.84
C TRP A 378 16.36 -17.81 3.98
N ASN A 379 15.88 -18.26 5.14
CA ASN A 379 15.61 -19.67 5.41
C ASN A 379 14.60 -20.25 4.42
N ARG A 380 13.55 -19.49 4.10
CA ARG A 380 12.50 -19.93 3.17
C ARG A 380 12.96 -20.07 1.72
N LEU A 381 13.87 -19.20 1.26
CA LEU A 381 14.16 -19.04 -0.17
C LEU A 381 15.53 -19.56 -0.60
N CYS A 382 16.49 -19.72 0.33
CA CYS A 382 17.86 -20.06 -0.01
C CYS A 382 18.10 -21.57 -0.19
N GLU A 383 17.28 -22.47 0.35
CA GLU A 383 17.46 -23.92 0.14
C GLU A 383 17.28 -24.34 -1.34
N GLN A 384 16.45 -23.63 -2.11
CA GLN A 384 16.17 -23.98 -3.51
C GLN A 384 17.10 -23.29 -4.53
N ASN A 385 17.88 -22.28 -4.13
CA ASN A 385 18.74 -21.51 -5.03
C ASN A 385 20.01 -21.04 -4.30
N GLN A 386 21.03 -21.91 -4.24
CA GLN A 386 22.28 -21.75 -3.48
C GLN A 386 23.17 -20.51 -3.78
N GLN A 387 22.67 -19.42 -4.38
CA GLN A 387 23.50 -18.25 -4.71
C GLN A 387 22.84 -16.86 -4.63
N LYS A 388 21.54 -16.72 -4.32
CA LYS A 388 20.89 -15.39 -4.20
C LYS A 388 20.86 -14.92 -2.76
N LYS A 389 21.21 -13.65 -2.50
CA LYS A 389 21.05 -13.01 -1.17
C LYS A 389 19.91 -12.00 -1.17
N ILE A 390 19.07 -12.04 -0.15
CA ILE A 390 17.90 -11.16 -0.01
C ILE A 390 18.13 -10.27 1.21
N TYR A 391 17.86 -8.98 1.04
CA TYR A 391 17.99 -7.98 2.09
C TYR A 391 16.70 -7.16 2.19
N VAL A 392 16.20 -6.97 3.41
CA VAL A 392 15.11 -6.04 3.68
C VAL A 392 15.73 -4.67 3.98
N VAL A 393 15.33 -3.65 3.23
CA VAL A 393 15.91 -2.32 3.27
C VAL A 393 14.83 -1.24 3.32
N GLY A 394 15.23 0.03 3.23
CA GLY A 394 14.31 1.15 3.18
C GLY A 394 13.64 1.46 4.52
N SER A 395 12.50 2.15 4.46
CA SER A 395 11.90 2.78 5.65
C SER A 395 11.49 1.80 6.75
N TYR A 396 11.18 0.54 6.40
CA TYR A 396 10.89 -0.52 7.36
C TYR A 396 12.15 -0.97 8.13
N ALA A 397 13.26 -1.19 7.41
CA ALA A 397 14.52 -1.64 7.99
C ALA A 397 15.29 -0.55 8.75
N GLU A 398 15.01 0.73 8.44
CA GLU A 398 15.62 1.90 9.08
C GLU A 398 15.12 2.18 10.51
N GLY A 399 14.03 1.54 10.94
CA GLY A 399 13.49 1.66 12.30
C GLY A 399 12.61 2.89 12.56
N TRP A 400 12.76 3.97 11.81
CA TRP A 400 12.04 5.23 12.08
C TRP A 400 10.94 5.58 11.09
N GLY A 401 11.06 5.11 9.84
CA GLY A 401 10.35 5.69 8.71
C GLY A 401 9.11 4.93 8.25
N CYS A 402 8.80 3.75 8.78
CA CYS A 402 7.71 2.92 8.25
C CYS A 402 6.32 3.56 8.40
N SER A 403 6.15 4.40 9.43
CA SER A 403 4.97 5.23 9.65
C SER A 403 5.36 6.62 10.14
N VAL A 404 4.57 7.64 9.77
CA VAL A 404 4.74 9.03 10.26
C VAL A 404 3.76 9.39 11.38
N THR A 405 2.82 8.53 11.73
CA THR A 405 1.80 8.80 12.76
C THR A 405 2.05 8.06 14.07
N CYS A 406 2.67 6.89 14.03
CA CYS A 406 3.02 6.09 15.21
C CYS A 406 4.08 5.04 14.87
N LEU A 407 4.95 4.70 15.81
CA LEU A 407 5.97 3.67 15.61
C LEU A 407 5.55 2.36 16.29
N ASN A 408 4.53 1.67 15.79
CA ASN A 408 3.95 0.48 16.45
C ASN A 408 4.23 -0.86 15.74
N GLY A 409 5.19 -0.97 14.82
CA GLY A 409 5.41 -2.20 14.03
C GLY A 409 4.71 -2.20 12.67
N SER A 410 3.66 -1.38 12.51
CA SER A 410 2.89 -1.28 11.26
C SER A 410 3.57 -0.37 10.23
N VAL A 411 3.13 -0.52 8.98
CA VAL A 411 3.61 0.25 7.83
C VAL A 411 2.44 1.06 7.30
N ASP A 412 2.62 2.37 7.11
CA ASP A 412 1.58 3.21 6.52
C ASP A 412 1.22 2.67 5.11
N VAL A 413 -0.05 2.80 4.71
CA VAL A 413 -0.56 2.36 3.40
C VAL A 413 0.23 2.95 2.22
N ASP A 414 0.79 4.15 2.40
CA ASP A 414 1.60 4.84 1.40
C ASP A 414 3.12 4.73 1.66
N SER A 415 3.51 3.79 2.51
CA SER A 415 4.89 3.35 2.72
C SER A 415 5.04 1.90 2.22
N ASP A 416 6.25 1.57 1.82
CA ASP A 416 6.65 0.31 1.21
C ASP A 416 7.73 -0.40 2.04
N ILE A 417 7.76 -1.73 1.90
CA ILE A 417 8.88 -2.56 2.31
C ILE A 417 9.76 -2.77 1.08
N ASP A 418 10.95 -2.19 1.11
CA ASP A 418 11.95 -2.37 0.06
C ASP A 418 12.71 -3.69 0.26
N VAL A 419 12.87 -4.45 -0.82
CA VAL A 419 13.58 -5.73 -0.81
C VAL A 419 14.61 -5.75 -1.93
N THR A 420 15.88 -5.86 -1.55
CA THR A 420 16.98 -5.96 -2.50
C THR A 420 17.44 -7.40 -2.64
N THR A 421 17.36 -7.94 -3.85
CA THR A 421 17.90 -9.27 -4.19
C THR A 421 19.24 -9.09 -4.90
N VAL A 422 20.34 -9.47 -4.24
CA VAL A 422 21.68 -9.43 -4.84
C VAL A 422 21.89 -10.70 -5.65
N LEU A 423 22.08 -10.51 -6.96
CA LEU A 423 22.26 -11.59 -7.92
C LEU A 423 23.76 -11.91 -8.11
N PRO A 424 24.15 -13.19 -7.99
CA PRO A 424 25.56 -13.63 -8.04
C PRO A 424 26.15 -13.68 -9.45
N ARG A 425 25.32 -13.52 -10.48
CA ARG A 425 25.63 -13.92 -11.86
C ARG A 425 26.51 -12.92 -12.62
N LYS A 426 26.59 -11.67 -12.15
CA LYS A 426 27.33 -10.60 -12.82
C LYS A 426 28.04 -9.74 -11.79
N ILE A 427 29.37 -9.66 -11.90
CA ILE A 427 30.22 -8.81 -11.05
C ILE A 427 30.75 -7.67 -11.92
N PHE A 428 30.58 -6.44 -11.44
CA PHE A 428 31.10 -5.24 -12.06
C PHE A 428 32.44 -4.83 -11.44
N HIS A 429 33.38 -4.45 -12.30
CA HIS A 429 34.69 -3.94 -11.94
C HIS A 429 34.83 -2.50 -12.43
N ILE A 430 34.88 -1.54 -11.51
CA ILE A 430 35.03 -0.13 -11.88
C ILE A 430 36.44 0.09 -12.44
N LYS A 431 36.51 0.59 -13.68
CA LYS A 431 37.76 0.91 -14.36
C LYS A 431 38.58 1.89 -13.52
N ASP A 432 39.90 1.68 -13.49
CA ASP A 432 40.89 2.48 -12.74
C ASP A 432 40.75 2.50 -11.19
N ILE A 433 39.65 2.01 -10.63
CA ILE A 433 39.41 1.90 -9.17
C ILE A 433 39.59 0.46 -8.69
N CYS A 434 39.14 -0.53 -9.47
CA CYS A 434 39.18 -1.94 -9.12
C CYS A 434 40.63 -2.42 -8.87
N LYS A 435 40.87 -3.10 -7.74
CA LYS A 435 42.18 -3.71 -7.40
C LYS A 435 42.23 -5.24 -7.58
N CYS A 436 41.23 -5.84 -8.23
CA CYS A 436 41.20 -7.29 -8.47
C CYS A 436 42.27 -7.73 -9.48
N SER A 437 42.72 -8.98 -9.37
CA SER A 437 43.61 -9.61 -10.34
C SER A 437 42.98 -9.67 -11.75
N ASN A 438 43.80 -9.73 -12.79
CA ASN A 438 43.32 -9.83 -14.17
C ASN A 438 42.43 -11.05 -14.40
N GLU A 439 42.76 -12.20 -13.80
CA GLU A 439 41.92 -13.41 -13.84
C GLU A 439 40.52 -13.18 -13.24
N LYS A 440 40.42 -12.47 -12.11
CA LYS A 440 39.13 -12.13 -11.51
C LYS A 440 38.32 -11.18 -12.38
N ARG A 441 38.97 -10.21 -13.04
CA ARG A 441 38.32 -9.26 -13.95
C ARG A 441 37.80 -9.93 -15.23
N GLN A 442 38.43 -11.01 -15.70
CA GLN A 442 37.95 -11.78 -16.85
C GLN A 442 36.60 -12.49 -16.59
N ASN A 443 36.27 -12.75 -15.32
CA ASN A 443 35.00 -13.34 -14.91
C ASN A 443 33.90 -12.30 -14.61
N GLY A 444 34.14 -11.01 -14.89
CA GLY A 444 33.21 -9.91 -14.66
C GLY A 444 33.22 -8.88 -15.79
N GLU A 445 32.46 -7.80 -15.65
CA GLU A 445 32.41 -6.71 -16.62
C GLU A 445 33.19 -5.51 -16.10
N VAL A 446 34.17 -5.04 -16.86
CA VAL A 446 34.87 -3.78 -16.57
C VAL A 446 34.02 -2.63 -17.10
N VAL A 447 33.68 -1.70 -16.22
CA VAL A 447 32.73 -0.62 -16.50
C VAL A 447 33.33 0.75 -16.18
N ASP A 448 32.99 1.75 -17.00
CA ASP A 448 33.27 3.15 -16.69
C ASP A 448 32.36 3.62 -15.57
N TYR A 449 32.89 4.50 -14.70
CA TYR A 449 32.18 5.09 -13.57
C TYR A 449 32.16 6.61 -13.69
N ASN A 450 30.98 7.20 -13.54
CA ASN A 450 30.79 8.65 -13.56
C ASN A 450 29.58 9.04 -12.71
N ASN A 451 29.74 10.04 -11.83
CA ASN A 451 28.66 10.63 -11.03
C ASN A 451 27.77 9.56 -10.35
N GLY A 452 28.41 8.60 -9.68
CA GLY A 452 27.72 7.51 -8.97
C GLY A 452 27.10 6.42 -9.84
N HIS A 453 27.30 6.46 -11.16
CA HIS A 453 26.75 5.49 -12.11
C HIS A 453 27.85 4.70 -12.81
N VAL A 454 27.54 3.44 -13.13
CA VAL A 454 28.31 2.60 -14.05
C VAL A 454 27.53 2.37 -15.33
N THR A 455 28.22 2.24 -16.46
CA THR A 455 27.59 2.06 -17.78
C THR A 455 27.66 0.60 -18.22
N SER A 456 26.50 -0.03 -18.43
CA SER A 456 26.34 -1.40 -18.92
C SER A 456 24.96 -1.59 -19.59
N SER A 457 24.91 -2.17 -20.78
CA SER A 457 23.67 -2.36 -21.56
C SER A 457 22.82 -3.55 -21.08
N GLY A 458 21.51 -3.49 -21.31
CA GLY A 458 20.60 -4.64 -21.13
C GLY A 458 19.80 -4.64 -19.82
N PHE A 459 19.69 -3.49 -19.15
CA PHE A 459 18.93 -3.34 -17.90
C PHE A 459 17.66 -2.51 -18.10
N ALA A 460 16.64 -2.80 -17.28
CA ALA A 460 15.42 -2.00 -17.24
C ALA A 460 15.70 -0.59 -16.70
N ARG A 461 14.95 0.42 -17.18
CA ARG A 461 15.07 1.81 -16.73
C ARG A 461 14.60 2.03 -15.28
N ASN A 462 13.63 1.23 -14.81
CA ASN A 462 13.09 1.34 -13.45
C ASN A 462 13.81 0.36 -12.50
N PRO A 463 14.37 0.84 -11.36
CA PRO A 463 15.07 0.01 -10.38
C PRO A 463 14.20 -1.04 -9.71
N SER A 464 12.97 -0.66 -9.36
CA SER A 464 12.07 -1.47 -8.55
C SER A 464 10.90 -2.03 -9.36
N LEU A 465 10.47 -3.21 -8.93
CA LEU A 465 9.22 -3.85 -9.34
C LEU A 465 8.22 -3.65 -8.18
N PRO A 466 7.33 -2.64 -8.25
CA PRO A 466 6.42 -2.30 -7.15
C PRO A 466 5.23 -3.26 -7.07
N TYR A 467 4.86 -3.62 -5.86
CA TYR A 467 3.66 -4.37 -5.50
C TYR A 467 2.82 -3.51 -4.55
N GLY A 468 1.62 -3.12 -4.98
CA GLY A 468 0.74 -2.26 -4.19
C GLY A 468 0.31 -2.88 -2.85
N GLY A 469 0.19 -2.04 -1.83
CA GLY A 469 -0.29 -2.39 -0.48
C GLY A 469 -1.72 -1.93 -0.20
N CYS A 470 -2.23 -2.31 0.96
CA CYS A 470 -3.52 -1.92 1.54
C CYS A 470 -3.42 -1.94 3.08
N SER A 471 -4.51 -1.67 3.78
CA SER A 471 -4.54 -1.77 5.24
C SER A 471 -4.29 -3.17 5.80
N LEU A 472 -4.55 -4.22 5.01
CA LEU A 472 -4.31 -5.62 5.43
C LEU A 472 -2.89 -6.10 5.13
N ARG A 473 -2.14 -5.38 4.26
CA ARG A 473 -0.82 -5.80 3.80
C ARG A 473 -0.02 -4.63 3.23
N PRO A 474 1.24 -4.41 3.66
CA PRO A 474 2.06 -3.29 3.16
C PRO A 474 2.39 -3.41 1.67
N ALA A 475 2.70 -2.26 1.06
CA ALA A 475 3.30 -2.24 -0.28
C ALA A 475 4.70 -2.83 -0.23
N VAL A 476 5.18 -3.39 -1.34
CA VAL A 476 6.51 -4.00 -1.43
C VAL A 476 7.19 -3.59 -2.73
N ASP A 477 8.40 -3.06 -2.64
CA ASP A 477 9.22 -2.71 -3.79
C ASP A 477 10.39 -3.68 -3.90
N LYS A 478 10.47 -4.43 -5.01
CA LYS A 478 11.56 -5.41 -5.23
C LYS A 478 12.62 -4.84 -6.16
N VAL A 479 13.88 -4.86 -5.74
CA VAL A 479 15.02 -4.37 -6.53
C VAL A 479 15.98 -5.53 -6.78
N ASP A 480 16.29 -5.78 -8.05
CA ASP A 480 17.40 -6.65 -8.41
C ASP A 480 18.70 -5.84 -8.38
N ALA A 481 19.69 -6.32 -7.62
CA ALA A 481 20.99 -5.72 -7.46
C ALA A 481 22.09 -6.64 -8.01
N PHE A 482 23.19 -6.05 -8.46
CA PHE A 482 24.33 -6.76 -9.04
C PHE A 482 25.59 -6.42 -8.28
N LEU A 483 26.47 -7.40 -8.11
CA LEU A 483 27.70 -7.23 -7.35
C LEU A 483 28.63 -6.24 -8.05
N CYS A 484 29.25 -5.37 -7.26
CA CYS A 484 30.38 -4.56 -7.67
C CYS A 484 31.57 -4.93 -6.80
N CYS A 485 32.79 -5.00 -7.36
CA CYS A 485 33.94 -5.49 -6.62
C CYS A 485 34.40 -4.54 -5.50
N CYS A 486 34.07 -3.25 -5.60
CA CYS A 486 34.46 -2.23 -4.63
C CYS A 486 33.61 -0.97 -4.75
N TYR A 487 33.49 -0.24 -3.64
CA TYR A 487 33.06 1.14 -3.67
C TYR A 487 34.20 2.03 -4.21
N PRO A 488 33.89 3.13 -4.92
CA PRO A 488 34.82 4.25 -5.06
C PRO A 488 35.08 4.86 -3.67
N GLN A 489 35.96 5.86 -3.60
CA GLN A 489 36.27 6.51 -2.33
C GLN A 489 35.00 7.07 -1.67
N LEU A 490 34.71 6.62 -0.45
CA LEU A 490 33.60 7.13 0.36
C LEU A 490 34.10 8.23 1.28
N ARG A 491 33.37 9.36 1.34
CA ARG A 491 33.72 10.57 2.10
C ARG A 491 34.19 10.29 3.52
N ILE A 492 33.41 9.52 4.26
CA ILE A 492 33.64 9.24 5.69
C ILE A 492 34.91 8.41 5.96
N PHE A 493 35.48 7.78 4.92
CA PHE A 493 36.71 6.99 5.00
C PHE A 493 37.88 7.66 4.27
N GLU A 494 37.74 8.95 3.89
CA GLU A 494 38.84 9.72 3.30
C GLU A 494 39.93 10.00 4.35
N PRO A 495 41.22 9.85 3.99
CA PRO A 495 42.31 10.20 4.89
C PRO A 495 42.21 11.66 5.35
N GLY A 496 42.19 11.89 6.66
CA GLY A 496 42.09 13.22 7.26
C GLY A 496 40.66 13.76 7.43
N TYR A 497 39.63 13.02 7.01
CA TYR A 497 38.25 13.39 7.31
C TYR A 497 37.98 13.32 8.81
N THR A 498 37.47 14.41 9.40
CA THR A 498 37.08 14.47 10.81
C THR A 498 35.56 14.50 10.91
N SER A 499 34.99 13.45 11.47
CA SER A 499 33.54 13.30 11.62
C SER A 499 33.06 13.70 13.02
N GLN A 500 31.86 14.29 13.11
CA GLN A 500 31.13 14.44 14.38
C GLN A 500 30.48 13.14 14.84
N LEU A 501 30.39 12.10 14.00
CA LEU A 501 29.81 10.81 14.41
C LEU A 501 30.60 10.20 15.58
N SER A 502 29.96 9.35 16.38
CA SER A 502 30.68 8.65 17.45
C SER A 502 31.65 7.64 16.86
N HIS A 503 32.71 7.31 17.62
CA HIS A 503 33.67 6.28 17.23
C HIS A 503 32.98 4.94 16.94
N ASP A 504 31.97 4.57 17.72
CA ASP A 504 31.24 3.30 17.55
C ASP A 504 30.44 3.27 16.24
N VAL A 505 29.79 4.38 15.87
CA VAL A 505 29.08 4.50 14.59
C VAL A 505 30.06 4.43 13.41
N LEU A 506 31.21 5.10 13.50
CA LEU A 506 32.24 5.05 12.46
C LEU A 506 32.81 3.63 12.29
N LYS A 507 33.08 2.94 13.41
CA LYS A 507 33.52 1.55 13.39
C LYS A 507 32.48 0.65 12.75
N GLY A 508 31.21 0.78 13.13
CA GLY A 508 30.14 -0.02 12.54
C GLY A 508 29.93 0.25 11.06
N LEU A 509 30.11 1.49 10.58
CA LEU A 509 30.11 1.77 9.14
C LEU A 509 31.26 1.05 8.42
N ASP A 510 32.44 0.94 9.04
CA ASP A 510 33.54 0.16 8.49
C ASP A 510 33.25 -1.35 8.49
N ASP A 511 32.62 -1.86 9.55
CA ASP A 511 32.17 -3.26 9.62
C ASP A 511 31.13 -3.56 8.52
N ILE A 512 30.20 -2.65 8.24
CA ILE A 512 29.24 -2.74 7.12
C ILE A 512 29.98 -2.78 5.78
N ARG A 513 30.99 -1.91 5.58
CA ARG A 513 31.81 -1.88 4.37
C ARG A 513 32.51 -3.20 4.09
N GLN A 514 32.90 -3.93 5.13
CA GLN A 514 33.58 -5.22 5.03
C GLN A 514 32.60 -6.41 4.90
N SER A 515 31.45 -6.34 5.57
CA SER A 515 30.51 -7.46 5.72
C SER A 515 29.45 -7.53 4.62
N PHE A 516 29.03 -6.37 4.08
CA PHE A 516 28.00 -6.30 3.05
C PHE A 516 28.59 -6.08 1.65
N PRO A 517 27.99 -6.68 0.61
CA PRO A 517 28.50 -6.53 -0.75
C PRO A 517 28.32 -5.11 -1.26
N CYS A 518 29.36 -4.58 -1.89
CA CYS A 518 29.22 -3.45 -2.80
C CYS A 518 28.34 -3.88 -3.98
N HIS A 519 27.35 -3.07 -4.34
CA HIS A 519 26.39 -3.44 -5.37
C HIS A 519 25.87 -2.21 -6.12
N VAL A 520 25.40 -2.48 -7.33
CA VAL A 520 24.76 -1.51 -8.21
C VAL A 520 23.32 -1.93 -8.49
N VAL A 521 22.44 -0.96 -8.67
CA VAL A 521 21.01 -1.16 -8.97
C VAL A 521 20.63 -0.45 -10.27
N PRO A 522 19.70 -0.97 -11.08
CA PRO A 522 19.26 -0.29 -12.29
C PRO A 522 18.78 1.12 -12.01
N ALA A 523 19.28 2.12 -12.75
CA ALA A 523 18.90 3.51 -12.54
C ALA A 523 19.09 4.33 -13.82
N GLU A 524 18.22 5.30 -14.04
CA GLU A 524 18.30 6.19 -15.20
C GLU A 524 19.16 7.44 -14.88
N LEU A 525 20.05 7.82 -15.80
CA LEU A 525 20.80 9.08 -15.71
C LEU A 525 19.88 10.24 -16.16
N PRO A 526 19.64 11.26 -15.32
CA PRO A 526 18.71 12.34 -15.65
C PRO A 526 19.09 13.17 -16.88
N ALA A 527 20.38 13.21 -17.26
CA ALA A 527 20.89 13.99 -18.39
C ALA A 527 20.54 13.41 -19.79
N CYS A 528 20.12 12.15 -19.90
CA CYS A 528 19.76 11.53 -21.19
C CYS A 528 18.35 11.89 -21.70
N GLN A 529 17.62 12.76 -21.00
CA GLN A 529 16.26 13.18 -21.36
C GLN A 529 16.18 13.91 -22.72
N SER A 530 17.31 14.32 -23.31
CA SER A 530 17.39 15.03 -24.60
C SER A 530 17.74 14.15 -25.82
N GLN A 531 18.07 12.86 -25.64
CA GLN A 531 18.39 11.97 -26.77
C GLN A 531 17.44 10.77 -26.84
N ALA A 532 16.48 10.85 -27.75
CA ALA A 532 15.64 9.73 -28.15
C ALA A 532 16.53 8.63 -28.79
N GLY A 533 17.02 7.68 -27.97
CA GLY A 533 17.79 6.55 -28.49
C GLY A 533 18.63 5.77 -27.48
N SER A 534 18.97 6.29 -26.30
CA SER A 534 19.75 5.52 -25.32
C SER A 534 18.85 4.58 -24.50
N SER A 535 18.90 3.30 -24.83
CA SER A 535 18.24 2.21 -24.13
C SER A 535 19.04 1.78 -22.89
N GLY A 536 18.45 1.92 -21.69
CA GLY A 536 18.75 1.11 -20.48
C GLY A 536 20.21 0.73 -20.21
N SER A 537 21.12 1.71 -20.19
CA SER A 537 22.56 1.51 -20.16
C SER A 537 23.25 1.85 -18.84
N HIS A 538 22.52 2.17 -17.77
CA HIS A 538 23.13 2.67 -16.53
C HIS A 538 22.64 1.96 -15.27
N LEU A 539 23.56 1.77 -14.33
CA LEU A 539 23.31 1.25 -13.00
C LEU A 539 23.89 2.25 -11.99
N ARG A 540 23.19 2.51 -10.90
CA ARG A 540 23.65 3.39 -9.82
C ARG A 540 24.30 2.57 -8.72
N LEU A 541 25.43 3.05 -8.23
CA LEU A 541 26.05 2.49 -7.04
C LEU A 541 25.19 2.77 -5.81
N SER A 542 24.88 1.72 -5.05
CA SER A 542 23.96 1.80 -3.92
C SER A 542 24.71 1.93 -2.60
N THR A 543 24.28 2.88 -1.76
CA THR A 543 24.77 3.09 -0.39
C THR A 543 23.75 2.68 0.67
N THR A 544 22.71 1.97 0.28
CA THR A 544 21.55 1.67 1.14
C THR A 544 21.92 1.01 2.48
N PHE A 545 22.94 0.15 2.54
CA PHE A 545 23.37 -0.47 3.80
C PHE A 545 24.00 0.54 4.77
N PHE A 546 24.77 1.52 4.26
CA PHE A 546 25.31 2.59 5.09
C PHE A 546 24.21 3.55 5.57
N GLU A 547 23.26 3.87 4.69
CA GLU A 547 22.10 4.71 5.03
C GLU A 547 21.22 4.05 6.10
N ARG A 548 20.93 2.75 5.95
CA ARG A 548 20.21 1.92 6.93
C ARG A 548 20.93 1.98 8.28
N TYR A 549 22.23 1.72 8.31
CA TYR A 549 23.00 1.70 9.55
C TYR A 549 23.02 3.07 10.27
N LEU A 550 23.20 4.18 9.53
CA LEU A 550 23.14 5.52 10.13
C LEU A 550 21.77 5.82 10.74
N LEU A 551 20.68 5.48 10.06
CA LEU A 551 19.32 5.73 10.55
C LEU A 551 18.99 4.86 11.78
N GLN A 552 19.47 3.61 11.82
CA GLN A 552 19.31 2.73 12.99
C GLN A 552 20.03 3.27 14.24
N ASN A 553 21.07 4.10 14.07
CA ASN A 553 21.88 4.65 15.17
C ASN A 553 21.51 6.09 15.56
N LEU A 554 20.36 6.61 15.12
CA LEU A 554 19.89 7.93 15.55
C LEU A 554 19.46 7.90 17.02
N THR A 555 19.85 8.95 17.75
CA THR A 555 19.25 9.26 19.07
C THR A 555 17.76 9.61 18.93
N THR A 556 17.01 9.60 20.03
CA THR A 556 15.59 9.98 20.04
C THR A 556 15.32 11.32 19.37
N VAL A 557 16.08 12.36 19.72
CA VAL A 557 15.88 13.71 19.14
C VAL A 557 16.21 13.71 17.64
N GLN A 558 17.29 13.05 17.22
CA GLN A 558 17.66 12.97 15.81
C GLN A 558 16.62 12.21 14.97
N GLY A 559 16.12 11.07 15.48
CA GLY A 559 15.05 10.30 14.85
C GLY A 559 13.73 11.07 14.76
N GLN A 560 13.38 11.84 15.79
CA GLN A 560 12.22 12.72 15.79
C GLN A 560 12.34 13.84 14.75
N VAL A 561 13.52 14.44 14.57
CA VAL A 561 13.77 15.42 13.51
C VAL A 561 13.64 14.75 12.13
N TYR A 562 14.18 13.54 11.95
CA TYR A 562 14.03 12.77 10.70
C TYR A 562 12.55 12.53 10.35
N VAL A 563 11.76 12.02 11.30
CA VAL A 563 10.32 11.76 11.09
C VAL A 563 9.55 13.06 10.82
N THR A 564 9.88 14.14 11.53
CA THR A 564 9.27 15.46 11.32
C THR A 564 9.56 16.00 9.92
N LEU A 565 10.82 15.97 9.49
CA LEU A 565 11.19 16.36 8.11
C LEU A 565 10.54 15.45 7.07
N LYS A 566 10.46 14.13 7.34
CA LYS A 566 9.77 13.18 6.47
C LYS A 566 8.29 13.52 6.33
N TYR A 567 7.61 13.87 7.43
CA TYR A 567 6.23 14.35 7.40
C TYR A 567 6.10 15.63 6.56
N LEU A 568 6.92 16.65 6.84
CA LEU A 568 6.86 17.93 6.14
C LEU A 568 7.07 17.75 4.63
N VAL A 569 8.01 16.90 4.21
CA VAL A 569 8.22 16.60 2.79
C VAL A 569 7.10 15.73 2.20
N LYS A 570 6.69 14.66 2.90
CA LYS A 570 5.76 13.63 2.38
C LYS A 570 4.29 14.06 2.42
N ARG A 571 3.88 14.87 3.41
CA ARG A 571 2.48 15.22 3.69
C ARG A 571 2.16 16.70 3.51
N VAL A 572 3.15 17.59 3.51
CA VAL A 572 2.92 19.05 3.40
C VAL A 572 3.40 19.57 2.05
N LEU A 573 4.69 19.43 1.75
CA LEU A 573 5.26 19.91 0.49
C LEU A 573 4.75 19.13 -0.72
N SER A 574 4.59 17.81 -0.60
CA SER A 574 4.12 16.94 -1.69
C SER A 574 2.71 17.29 -2.22
N ILE A 575 1.89 17.97 -1.40
CA ILE A 575 0.57 18.47 -1.81
C ILE A 575 0.72 19.63 -2.78
N LYS A 576 1.69 20.51 -2.54
CA LYS A 576 1.94 21.74 -3.31
C LYS A 576 2.81 21.48 -4.55
N VAL A 577 3.87 20.67 -4.39
CA VAL A 577 4.89 20.42 -5.40
C VAL A 577 5.27 18.95 -5.47
N SER A 578 5.71 18.50 -6.65
CA SER A 578 6.24 17.15 -6.85
C SER A 578 7.76 17.18 -7.03
N GLY A 579 8.45 16.10 -6.69
CA GLY A 579 9.91 15.96 -6.88
C GLY A 579 10.66 15.56 -5.62
N LEU A 580 10.21 16.05 -4.46
CA LEU A 580 10.81 15.67 -3.17
C LEU A 580 10.30 14.31 -2.68
N LYS A 581 11.20 13.59 -2.00
CA LYS A 581 11.05 12.19 -1.57
C LYS A 581 11.84 11.92 -0.30
N SER A 582 11.56 10.82 0.39
CA SER A 582 12.20 10.48 1.67
C SER A 582 13.73 10.37 1.58
N TYR A 583 14.31 9.94 0.46
CA TYR A 583 15.77 9.88 0.30
C TYR A 583 16.46 11.25 0.34
N HIS A 584 15.76 12.34 -0.02
CA HIS A 584 16.27 13.70 0.18
C HIS A 584 16.38 14.01 1.68
N VAL A 585 15.34 13.64 2.46
CA VAL A 585 15.32 13.83 3.91
C VAL A 585 16.43 13.03 4.61
N LYS A 586 16.69 11.80 4.18
CA LYS A 586 17.81 10.99 4.70
C LYS A 586 19.14 11.72 4.53
N THR A 587 19.39 12.21 3.31
CA THR A 587 20.63 12.92 2.98
C THR A 587 20.77 14.20 3.79
N ILE A 588 19.69 14.98 3.96
CA ILE A 588 19.67 16.16 4.83
C ILE A 588 20.03 15.80 6.28
N ILE A 589 19.42 14.75 6.84
CA ILE A 589 19.74 14.29 8.19
C ILE A 589 21.22 13.89 8.32
N PHE A 590 21.79 13.16 7.36
CA PHE A 590 23.20 12.76 7.43
C PHE A 590 24.15 13.96 7.46
N TYR A 591 23.87 14.99 6.67
CA TYR A 591 24.64 16.24 6.77
C TYR A 591 24.43 16.95 8.12
N MET A 592 23.19 17.00 8.63
CA MET A 592 22.93 17.60 9.94
C MET A 592 23.71 16.88 11.06
N LEU A 593 23.89 15.56 10.99
CA LEU A 593 24.70 14.81 11.97
C LEU A 593 26.17 15.27 12.00
N GLU A 594 26.70 15.78 10.88
CA GLU A 594 28.07 16.29 10.78
C GLU A 594 28.19 17.79 11.12
N GLU A 595 27.11 18.55 10.96
CA GLU A 595 27.15 20.02 11.05
C GLU A 595 26.60 20.56 12.36
N VAL A 596 25.58 19.90 12.93
CA VAL A 596 24.94 20.33 14.17
C VAL A 596 25.74 19.77 15.35
N PRO A 597 26.28 20.61 16.25
CA PRO A 597 27.03 20.14 17.40
C PRO A 597 26.20 19.19 18.27
N LYS A 598 26.82 18.12 18.79
CA LYS A 598 26.15 17.09 19.63
C LYS A 598 25.30 17.69 20.77
N LYS A 599 25.79 18.77 21.37
CA LYS A 599 25.13 19.47 22.48
C LYS A 599 23.80 20.15 22.11
N ASP A 600 23.56 20.41 20.82
CA ASP A 600 22.39 21.16 20.33
C ASP A 600 21.21 20.24 19.95
N TRP A 601 21.43 18.92 19.91
CA TRP A 601 20.39 17.90 19.74
C TRP A 601 19.57 17.70 21.02
N LYS A 602 18.77 18.70 21.40
CA LYS A 602 17.95 18.70 22.63
C LYS A 602 16.45 18.54 22.35
N PRO A 603 15.67 17.96 23.28
CA PRO A 603 14.21 17.81 23.16
C PRO A 603 13.46 19.11 22.81
N GLU A 604 13.84 20.22 23.44
CA GLU A 604 13.26 21.54 23.20
C GLU A 604 13.60 22.13 21.82
N ALA A 605 14.60 21.57 21.12
CA ALA A 605 15.09 22.09 19.84
C ALA A 605 14.51 21.37 18.60
N VAL A 606 13.65 20.35 18.75
CA VAL A 606 13.13 19.55 17.62
C VAL A 606 12.53 20.42 16.52
N ARG A 607 11.75 21.44 16.87
CA ARG A 607 11.17 22.41 15.92
C ARG A 607 12.24 23.18 15.17
N GLN A 608 13.21 23.73 15.89
CA GLN A 608 14.31 24.53 15.33
C GLN A 608 15.20 23.67 14.41
N LEU A 609 15.49 22.43 14.81
CA LEU A 609 16.28 21.48 14.03
C LEU A 609 15.53 21.07 12.75
N ALA A 610 14.22 20.85 12.81
CA ALA A 610 13.42 20.60 11.60
C ALA A 610 13.42 21.82 10.66
N GLN A 611 13.33 23.04 11.19
CA GLN A 611 13.49 24.27 10.40
C GLN A 611 14.89 24.35 9.76
N GLN A 612 15.95 24.03 10.49
CA GLN A 612 17.32 24.00 9.97
C GLN A 612 17.49 22.97 8.85
N GLY A 613 16.85 21.80 8.97
CA GLY A 613 16.84 20.79 7.91
C GLY A 613 16.12 21.26 6.64
N LEU A 614 14.99 21.96 6.78
CA LEU A 614 14.30 22.59 5.65
C LEU A 614 15.14 23.72 5.02
N GLN A 615 15.82 24.52 5.85
CA GLN A 615 16.71 25.58 5.36
C GLN A 615 17.85 24.97 4.55
N ARG A 616 18.45 23.88 5.02
CA ARG A 616 19.48 23.14 4.28
C ARG A 616 18.98 22.62 2.94
N LEU A 617 17.74 22.10 2.89
CA LEU A 617 17.12 21.68 1.64
C LEU A 617 16.96 22.86 0.68
N LEU A 618 16.50 24.02 1.17
CA LEU A 618 16.37 25.24 0.38
C LEU A 618 17.73 25.72 -0.16
N ASP A 619 18.76 25.70 0.67
CA ASP A 619 20.11 26.10 0.27
C ASP A 619 20.64 25.18 -0.84
N CYS A 620 20.44 23.86 -0.70
CA CYS A 620 20.80 22.88 -1.74
C CYS A 620 20.07 23.16 -3.07
N LEU A 621 18.77 23.48 -2.99
CA LEU A 621 17.97 23.82 -4.17
C LEU A 621 18.40 25.13 -4.82
N ARG A 622 18.92 26.11 -4.06
CA ARG A 622 19.40 27.39 -4.63
C ARG A 622 20.80 27.34 -5.21
N GLU A 623 21.61 26.33 -4.87
CA GLU A 623 22.94 26.20 -5.44
C GLU A 623 22.86 25.98 -6.97
N ARG A 624 23.65 26.76 -7.72
CA ARG A 624 23.72 26.64 -9.18
C ARG A 624 24.26 25.27 -9.58
N ARG A 625 23.59 24.61 -10.54
CA ARG A 625 23.91 23.26 -11.04
C ARG A 625 23.94 23.22 -12.56
N GLU A 626 24.54 22.16 -13.08
CA GLU A 626 24.58 21.89 -14.52
C GLU A 626 23.25 21.30 -15.02
N SER A 627 22.54 20.56 -14.16
CA SER A 627 21.27 19.92 -14.47
C SER A 627 20.15 20.37 -13.51
N GLU A 628 18.97 20.67 -14.08
CA GLU A 628 17.75 21.00 -13.33
C GLU A 628 17.26 19.87 -12.41
N ASN A 629 17.66 18.62 -12.72
CA ASN A 629 17.27 17.45 -11.93
C ASN A 629 18.13 17.28 -10.66
N GLU A 630 19.28 17.95 -10.55
CA GLU A 630 20.21 17.81 -9.42
C GLU A 630 19.71 18.59 -8.20
N CYS A 631 19.41 17.87 -7.10
CA CYS A 631 18.93 18.49 -5.86
C CYS A 631 20.07 18.80 -4.89
N MET A 632 20.87 17.80 -4.52
CA MET A 632 21.95 17.96 -3.53
C MET A 632 23.07 16.95 -3.75
N LYS A 633 24.26 17.20 -3.23
CA LYS A 633 25.33 16.21 -3.25
C LYS A 633 24.99 15.04 -2.34
N HIS A 634 25.25 13.83 -2.81
CA HIS A 634 25.10 12.63 -2.02
C HIS A 634 26.08 12.61 -0.84
N PHE A 635 25.65 12.12 0.31
CA PHE A 635 26.44 12.18 1.55
C PHE A 635 27.71 11.32 1.49
N PHE A 636 27.59 10.03 1.11
CA PHE A 636 28.73 9.10 1.06
C PHE A 636 29.60 9.25 -0.20
N LEU A 637 28.98 9.33 -1.38
CA LEU A 637 29.61 9.51 -2.68
C LEU A 637 29.61 11.00 -3.07
N THR A 638 30.64 11.76 -2.72
CA THR A 638 30.68 13.24 -2.84
C THR A 638 30.78 13.78 -4.27
N ASP A 639 31.19 12.92 -5.20
CA ASP A 639 31.17 13.12 -6.65
C ASP A 639 29.80 12.87 -7.28
N THR A 640 28.82 12.46 -6.46
CA THR A 640 27.51 12.00 -6.91
C THR A 640 26.40 12.94 -6.46
N PHE A 641 25.38 13.12 -7.29
CA PHE A 641 24.16 13.86 -6.92
C PHE A 641 23.00 12.96 -6.48
N VAL A 642 22.21 13.48 -5.55
CA VAL A 642 20.84 13.08 -5.26
C VAL A 642 19.93 13.93 -6.13
N TYR A 643 19.07 13.26 -6.91
CA TYR A 643 18.22 13.91 -7.90
C TYR A 643 16.78 14.05 -7.44
N LEU A 644 16.12 15.10 -7.90
CA LEU A 644 14.68 15.23 -7.80
C LEU A 644 14.00 14.04 -8.48
N LYS A 645 12.87 13.60 -7.92
CA LYS A 645 12.08 12.51 -8.50
C LYS A 645 11.65 12.91 -9.90
N ARG A 646 11.63 11.94 -10.82
CA ARG A 646 11.10 12.11 -12.17
C ARG A 646 9.75 12.83 -12.22
N ASN A 647 9.58 13.66 -13.25
CA ASN A 647 8.41 14.52 -13.47
C ASN A 647 8.17 15.44 -12.26
N HIS A 648 9.24 15.98 -11.68
CA HIS A 648 9.14 16.96 -10.61
C HIS A 648 8.55 18.28 -11.12
N SER A 649 8.01 19.06 -10.19
CA SER A 649 7.65 20.46 -10.44
C SER A 649 8.90 21.24 -10.82
N GLU A 650 8.75 22.35 -11.56
CA GLU A 650 9.88 23.22 -11.88
C GLU A 650 10.63 23.60 -10.60
N ARG A 651 11.97 23.60 -10.66
CA ARG A 651 12.84 23.72 -9.49
C ARG A 651 12.51 24.97 -8.67
N HIS A 652 12.26 26.10 -9.34
CA HIS A 652 11.89 27.35 -8.69
C HIS A 652 10.57 27.25 -7.88
N LEU A 653 9.59 26.46 -8.34
CA LEU A 653 8.35 26.23 -7.58
C LEU A 653 8.61 25.39 -6.31
N ILE A 654 9.54 24.44 -6.40
CA ILE A 654 9.95 23.65 -5.23
C ILE A 654 10.65 24.55 -4.21
N GLU A 655 11.55 25.43 -4.68
CA GLU A 655 12.21 26.44 -3.85
C GLU A 655 11.20 27.35 -3.14
N GLU A 656 10.25 27.92 -3.90
CA GLU A 656 9.17 28.77 -3.36
C GLU A 656 8.33 28.03 -2.33
N ALA A 657 7.97 26.77 -2.57
CA ALA A 657 7.19 25.98 -1.63
C ALA A 657 7.95 25.68 -0.32
N VAL A 658 9.25 25.39 -0.40
CA VAL A 658 10.10 25.20 0.79
C VAL A 658 10.28 26.52 1.54
N GLN A 659 10.49 27.62 0.81
CA GLN A 659 10.62 28.96 1.39
C GLN A 659 9.34 29.42 2.08
N ASP A 660 8.17 29.17 1.48
CA ASP A 660 6.86 29.44 2.07
C ASP A 660 6.64 28.64 3.36
N LEU A 661 7.04 27.37 3.37
CA LEU A 661 6.94 26.52 4.56
C LEU A 661 7.89 26.97 5.70
N LEU A 662 9.02 27.60 5.38
CA LEU A 662 9.98 28.09 6.35
C LEU A 662 9.48 29.31 7.15
N LEU A 663 8.41 29.97 6.71
CA LEU A 663 7.74 31.01 7.49
C LEU A 663 7.18 30.41 8.78
N ASP A 664 7.50 31.04 9.92
CA ASP A 664 7.17 30.49 11.25
C ASP A 664 5.69 30.09 11.39
N GLN A 665 4.76 30.94 10.91
CA GLN A 665 3.33 30.66 10.94
C GLN A 665 2.94 29.38 10.17
N HIS A 666 3.57 29.12 9.02
CA HIS A 666 3.24 27.97 8.16
C HIS A 666 3.88 26.70 8.71
N LEU A 667 5.12 26.79 9.18
CA LEU A 667 5.80 25.70 9.85
C LEU A 667 5.04 25.27 11.10
N ASP A 668 4.66 26.22 11.96
CA ASP A 668 3.97 25.91 13.21
C ASP A 668 2.57 25.34 12.95
N ALA A 669 1.87 25.81 11.91
CA ALA A 669 0.60 25.22 11.47
C ALA A 669 0.78 23.77 10.99
N ALA A 670 1.80 23.50 10.18
CA ALA A 670 2.12 22.15 9.70
C ALA A 670 2.51 21.20 10.86
N LEU A 671 3.29 21.68 11.83
CA LEU A 671 3.67 20.91 13.00
C LEU A 671 2.49 20.67 13.95
N HIS A 672 1.56 21.62 14.06
CA HIS A 672 0.31 21.41 14.79
C HIS A 672 -0.55 20.33 14.13
N GLN A 673 -0.64 20.31 12.79
CA GLN A 673 -1.31 19.23 12.06
C GLN A 673 -0.65 17.87 12.29
N LEU A 674 0.69 17.80 12.31
CA LEU A 674 1.41 16.60 12.69
C LEU A 674 0.98 16.14 14.09
N ILE A 675 1.02 17.02 15.09
CA ILE A 675 0.63 16.70 16.48
C ILE A 675 -0.78 16.13 16.55
N CYS A 676 -1.75 16.70 15.81
CA CYS A 676 -3.12 16.19 15.78
C CYS A 676 -3.25 14.81 15.12
N GLN A 677 -2.32 14.42 14.25
CA GLN A 677 -2.32 13.13 13.55
C GLN A 677 -1.55 12.04 14.29
N LEU A 678 -0.70 12.40 15.26
CA LEU A 678 0.07 11.45 16.06
C LEU A 678 -0.85 10.59 16.92
N LYS A 679 -0.65 9.27 16.86
CA LYS A 679 -1.44 8.30 17.63
C LYS A 679 -0.59 7.73 18.76
N PRO A 680 -1.10 7.67 20.01
CA PRO A 680 -0.41 7.01 21.09
C PRO A 680 -0.12 5.54 20.75
N CYS A 681 1.05 5.05 21.12
CA CYS A 681 1.42 3.64 20.92
C CYS A 681 1.18 2.81 22.19
N SER A 682 0.77 1.56 21.99
CA SER A 682 0.79 0.53 23.04
C SER A 682 2.23 0.14 23.42
N SER A 683 2.40 -0.74 24.41
CA SER A 683 3.71 -1.31 24.77
C SER A 683 4.24 -2.34 23.75
N LEU A 684 3.44 -2.74 22.77
CA LEU A 684 3.76 -3.78 21.79
C LEU A 684 4.14 -3.18 20.42
N LEU A 685 5.04 -3.83 19.69
CA LEU A 685 5.22 -3.65 18.25
C LEU A 685 4.58 -4.83 17.51
N HIS A 686 3.70 -4.54 16.58
CA HIS A 686 3.09 -5.53 15.71
C HIS A 686 4.13 -6.15 14.77
N PHE A 687 4.12 -7.48 14.70
CA PHE A 687 4.98 -8.22 13.78
C PHE A 687 4.26 -9.48 13.31
N HIS A 688 3.76 -9.44 12.08
CA HIS A 688 3.09 -10.56 11.43
C HIS A 688 3.88 -10.96 10.18
N PRO A 689 4.87 -11.86 10.30
CA PRO A 689 5.80 -12.13 9.21
C PRO A 689 5.10 -12.59 7.94
N ASN A 690 4.04 -13.41 8.02
CA ASN A 690 3.27 -13.88 6.86
C ASN A 690 2.38 -12.81 6.19
N ILE A 691 2.23 -11.63 6.81
CA ILE A 691 1.64 -10.42 6.20
C ILE A 691 2.73 -9.56 5.58
N LEU A 692 3.83 -9.35 6.29
CA LEU A 692 4.97 -8.55 5.83
C LEU A 692 5.73 -9.24 4.69
N HIS A 693 5.60 -10.57 4.59
CA HIS A 693 6.32 -11.46 3.69
C HIS A 693 6.26 -10.98 2.23
N PRO A 694 7.36 -10.42 1.67
CA PRO A 694 7.33 -9.77 0.35
C PRO A 694 7.28 -10.73 -0.86
N ILE A 695 7.61 -12.01 -0.69
CA ILE A 695 7.79 -12.96 -1.80
C ILE A 695 6.79 -14.12 -1.71
N LEU A 696 5.57 -13.90 -2.21
CA LEU A 696 4.43 -14.82 -2.08
C LEU A 696 4.45 -16.06 -3.00
N SER A 697 5.61 -16.50 -3.49
CA SER A 697 5.70 -17.74 -4.28
C SER A 697 5.59 -18.95 -3.35
N ASN A 698 4.72 -19.90 -3.67
CA ASN A 698 4.62 -21.16 -2.93
C ASN A 698 5.84 -22.06 -3.24
N ASN A 699 6.38 -22.69 -2.20
CA ASN A 699 7.43 -23.69 -2.28
C ASN A 699 6.84 -25.10 -2.08
N THR A 700 7.51 -26.12 -2.61
CA THR A 700 7.18 -27.51 -2.30
C THR A 700 7.55 -27.82 -0.85
N LEU A 701 6.61 -28.35 -0.09
CA LEU A 701 6.88 -28.84 1.27
C LEU A 701 7.82 -30.07 1.20
N PRO A 702 8.82 -30.17 2.09
CA PRO A 702 9.67 -31.34 2.13
C PRO A 702 8.90 -32.57 2.59
N ASP A 703 9.26 -33.72 2.02
CA ASP A 703 8.65 -35.01 2.33
C ASP A 703 9.23 -35.59 3.63
N ARG A 704 8.74 -35.07 4.75
CA ARG A 704 9.18 -35.43 6.12
C ARG A 704 7.96 -35.81 6.98
N PRO A 705 7.40 -37.02 6.80
CA PRO A 705 6.28 -37.47 7.62
C PRO A 705 6.70 -37.57 9.09
N ASN A 706 5.87 -37.02 10.00
CA ASN A 706 6.04 -36.99 11.46
C ASN A 706 7.13 -36.05 12.02
N CYS A 707 7.57 -35.04 11.26
CA CYS A 707 8.39 -33.94 11.80
C CYS A 707 7.57 -32.66 11.92
N LEU A 708 7.81 -31.86 12.97
CA LEU A 708 7.24 -30.51 13.05
C LEU A 708 7.71 -29.69 11.85
N LEU A 709 6.80 -28.88 11.30
CA LEU A 709 7.12 -27.89 10.30
C LEU A 709 7.98 -26.79 10.93
N GLU A 710 8.98 -26.36 10.18
CA GLU A 710 9.70 -25.12 10.48
C GLU A 710 8.74 -23.92 10.28
N ASP A 711 9.00 -22.82 10.97
CA ASP A 711 8.13 -21.63 10.92
C ASP A 711 7.94 -21.05 9.52
N TYR A 712 8.99 -21.05 8.71
CA TYR A 712 8.94 -20.60 7.33
C TYR A 712 8.18 -21.55 6.39
N GLU A 713 7.96 -22.81 6.78
CA GLU A 713 7.19 -23.81 6.01
C GLU A 713 5.69 -23.72 6.27
N VAL A 714 5.29 -23.14 7.43
CA VAL A 714 3.88 -22.95 7.80
C VAL A 714 3.10 -22.22 6.72
N TYR A 715 3.71 -21.21 6.08
CA TYR A 715 3.09 -20.46 4.99
C TYR A 715 2.61 -21.39 3.85
N ASP A 716 3.50 -22.27 3.39
CA ASP A 716 3.26 -23.18 2.27
C ASP A 716 2.28 -24.29 2.65
N ALA A 717 2.34 -24.77 3.90
CA ALA A 717 1.39 -25.75 4.44
C ALA A 717 -0.04 -25.20 4.50
N VAL A 718 -0.22 -23.98 5.01
CA VAL A 718 -1.54 -23.33 5.06
C VAL A 718 -2.07 -23.07 3.65
N SER A 719 -1.22 -22.58 2.75
CA SER A 719 -1.56 -22.35 1.33
C SER A 719 -2.09 -23.64 0.67
N LYS A 720 -1.39 -24.76 0.85
CA LYS A 720 -1.79 -26.07 0.34
C LYS A 720 -3.11 -26.55 0.95
N LEU A 721 -3.27 -26.47 2.27
CA LEU A 721 -4.48 -26.90 2.96
C LEU A 721 -5.71 -26.07 2.54
N LEU A 722 -5.58 -24.75 2.40
CA LEU A 722 -6.67 -23.90 1.90
C LEU A 722 -7.12 -24.28 0.49
N LEU A 723 -6.19 -24.65 -0.39
CA LEU A 723 -6.53 -25.11 -1.74
C LEU A 723 -7.27 -26.45 -1.72
N VAL A 724 -6.84 -27.39 -0.87
CA VAL A 724 -7.51 -28.69 -0.68
C VAL A 724 -8.92 -28.50 -0.12
N LEU A 725 -9.06 -27.68 0.93
CA LEU A 725 -10.37 -27.38 1.54
C LEU A 725 -11.31 -26.61 0.61
N SER A 726 -10.78 -25.95 -0.42
CA SER A 726 -11.57 -25.24 -1.42
C SER A 726 -11.99 -26.11 -2.60
N ASP A 727 -11.49 -27.34 -2.68
CA ASP A 727 -11.84 -28.26 -3.75
C ASP A 727 -13.15 -28.97 -3.44
N ALA A 728 -14.18 -28.70 -4.24
CA ALA A 728 -15.50 -29.30 -4.07
C ALA A 728 -15.51 -30.81 -4.39
N GLU A 729 -14.50 -31.33 -5.10
CA GLU A 729 -14.36 -32.74 -5.46
C GLU A 729 -13.47 -33.53 -4.47
N CYS A 730 -13.01 -32.87 -3.41
CA CYS A 730 -12.20 -33.48 -2.36
C CYS A 730 -12.93 -34.67 -1.70
N ASN A 731 -12.27 -35.82 -1.69
CA ASN A 731 -12.82 -37.09 -1.18
C ASN A 731 -12.12 -37.52 0.12
N LYS A 732 -12.54 -38.66 0.70
CA LYS A 732 -11.94 -39.16 1.96
C LYS A 732 -10.47 -39.61 1.81
N ASP A 733 -9.97 -39.83 0.60
CA ASP A 733 -8.60 -40.34 0.38
C ASP A 733 -7.54 -39.27 0.67
N VAL A 734 -7.90 -37.98 0.57
CA VAL A 734 -7.02 -36.86 0.92
C VAL A 734 -7.12 -36.42 2.39
N LEU A 735 -8.00 -37.06 3.18
CA LEU A 735 -8.21 -36.77 4.60
C LEU A 735 -6.96 -37.07 5.44
N GLU A 736 -6.36 -38.25 5.29
CA GLU A 736 -5.18 -38.63 6.09
C GLU A 736 -3.96 -37.74 5.78
N PRO A 737 -3.63 -37.42 4.51
CA PRO A 737 -2.60 -36.43 4.21
C PRO A 737 -2.84 -35.05 4.86
N CYS A 738 -4.08 -34.58 4.92
CA CYS A 738 -4.44 -33.34 5.62
C CYS A 738 -4.17 -33.47 7.12
N TRP A 739 -4.60 -34.55 7.76
CA TRP A 739 -4.36 -34.77 9.18
C TRP A 739 -2.88 -34.92 9.53
N CYS A 740 -2.11 -35.63 8.71
CA CYS A 740 -0.66 -35.70 8.85
C CYS A 740 -0.03 -34.29 8.83
N THR A 741 -0.47 -33.43 7.91
CA THR A 741 0.05 -32.06 7.81
C THR A 741 -0.34 -31.23 9.05
N LEU A 742 -1.60 -31.29 9.48
CA LEU A 742 -2.12 -30.53 10.63
C LEU A 742 -1.44 -30.88 11.96
N ARG A 743 -1.13 -32.17 12.18
CA ARG A 743 -0.42 -32.66 13.38
C ARG A 743 1.00 -32.11 13.51
N ASN A 744 1.60 -31.66 12.40
CA ASN A 744 2.98 -31.19 12.34
C ASN A 744 3.13 -29.68 12.51
N PHE A 745 2.05 -28.92 12.70
CA PHE A 745 2.17 -27.46 12.88
C PHE A 745 2.89 -27.11 14.19
N PRO A 746 3.81 -26.13 14.17
CA PRO A 746 4.49 -25.67 15.37
C PRO A 746 3.53 -24.90 16.29
N LYS A 747 3.93 -24.77 17.57
CA LYS A 747 3.16 -24.04 18.59
C LYS A 747 2.83 -22.60 18.18
N CYS A 748 3.70 -21.97 17.40
CA CYS A 748 3.49 -20.59 16.96
C CYS A 748 2.32 -20.39 16.00
N ALA A 749 1.82 -21.47 15.39
CA ALA A 749 0.67 -21.47 14.49
C ALA A 749 -0.49 -22.28 15.06
N ARG A 750 -0.61 -22.36 16.39
CA ARG A 750 -1.61 -23.18 17.09
C ARG A 750 -3.03 -22.79 16.67
N THR A 751 -3.39 -21.51 16.73
CA THR A 751 -4.72 -21.04 16.33
C THR A 751 -5.00 -21.33 14.86
N THR A 752 -4.01 -21.18 13.99
CA THR A 752 -4.13 -21.49 12.56
C THR A 752 -4.39 -22.97 12.31
N SER A 753 -3.57 -23.85 12.88
CA SER A 753 -3.74 -25.31 12.75
C SER A 753 -5.08 -25.77 13.30
N HIS A 754 -5.50 -25.23 14.44
CA HIS A 754 -6.77 -25.55 15.06
C HIS A 754 -7.96 -25.08 14.23
N CYS A 755 -7.90 -23.87 13.69
CA CYS A 755 -8.92 -23.36 12.78
C CYS A 755 -9.03 -24.25 11.52
N LEU A 756 -7.91 -24.63 10.91
CA LEU A 756 -7.91 -25.55 9.76
C LEU A 756 -8.44 -26.95 10.12
N THR A 757 -8.21 -27.41 11.36
CA THR A 757 -8.79 -28.65 11.89
C THR A 757 -10.32 -28.55 11.96
N VAL A 758 -10.86 -27.46 12.50
CA VAL A 758 -12.32 -27.19 12.54
C VAL A 758 -12.90 -27.15 11.12
N LEU A 759 -12.23 -26.44 10.20
CA LEU A 759 -12.65 -26.38 8.79
C LEU A 759 -12.66 -27.77 8.14
N THR A 760 -11.65 -28.60 8.45
CA THR A 760 -11.59 -29.98 7.94
C THR A 760 -12.77 -30.80 8.48
N TYR A 761 -13.06 -30.75 9.78
CA TYR A 761 -14.24 -31.43 10.33
C TYR A 761 -15.55 -30.98 9.66
N MET A 762 -15.73 -29.67 9.48
CA MET A 762 -16.92 -29.13 8.81
C MET A 762 -17.03 -29.59 7.36
N MET A 763 -15.93 -29.60 6.61
CA MET A 763 -15.89 -30.06 5.22
C MET A 763 -16.38 -31.50 5.06
N PHE A 764 -16.01 -32.38 6.01
CA PHE A 764 -16.38 -33.80 5.99
C PHE A 764 -17.67 -34.11 6.78
N GLY A 765 -18.44 -33.09 7.19
CA GLY A 765 -19.72 -33.24 7.87
C GLY A 765 -19.63 -33.71 9.33
N MET A 766 -18.45 -33.62 9.94
CA MET A 766 -18.16 -34.01 11.33
C MET A 766 -18.45 -32.85 12.29
N ILE A 767 -19.73 -32.47 12.40
CA ILE A 767 -20.15 -31.22 13.07
C ILE A 767 -19.96 -31.29 14.60
N GLU A 768 -20.16 -32.44 15.23
CA GLU A 768 -19.98 -32.56 16.68
C GLU A 768 -18.52 -32.51 17.10
N GLU A 769 -17.62 -33.05 16.27
CA GLU A 769 -16.17 -32.92 16.41
C GLU A 769 -15.75 -31.46 16.18
N ALA A 770 -16.33 -30.77 15.19
CA ALA A 770 -16.10 -29.34 14.99
C ALA A 770 -16.53 -28.51 16.21
N LYS A 771 -17.71 -28.78 16.79
CA LYS A 771 -18.19 -28.15 18.03
C LYS A 771 -17.27 -28.44 19.22
N ALA A 772 -16.82 -29.68 19.38
CA ALA A 772 -15.88 -30.04 20.45
C ALA A 772 -14.56 -29.27 20.32
N ALA A 773 -14.03 -29.19 19.09
CA ALA A 773 -12.80 -28.45 18.81
C ALA A 773 -12.93 -26.95 19.10
N VAL A 774 -14.02 -26.28 18.69
CA VAL A 774 -14.17 -24.84 18.99
C VAL A 774 -14.32 -24.55 20.49
N ARG A 775 -14.96 -25.43 21.26
CA ARG A 775 -15.06 -25.31 22.73
C ARG A 775 -13.69 -25.31 23.41
N GLU A 776 -12.75 -26.10 22.90
CA GLU A 776 -11.37 -26.15 23.42
C GLU A 776 -10.64 -24.80 23.30
N SER A 777 -11.01 -24.00 22.30
CA SER A 777 -10.31 -22.75 21.93
C SER A 777 -10.89 -21.47 22.53
N LEU A 778 -11.94 -21.55 23.35
CA LEU A 778 -12.69 -20.38 23.86
C LEU A 778 -11.83 -19.34 24.58
N HIS A 779 -10.81 -19.79 25.34
CA HIS A 779 -9.95 -18.91 26.13
C HIS A 779 -8.56 -18.70 25.51
N TRP A 780 -8.35 -19.16 24.28
CA TRP A 780 -7.06 -19.02 23.63
C TRP A 780 -6.86 -17.58 23.17
N THR A 781 -5.66 -17.07 23.39
CA THR A 781 -5.22 -15.75 22.96
C THR A 781 -4.03 -15.87 22.04
N VAL A 782 -4.00 -14.99 21.04
CA VAL A 782 -2.90 -14.89 20.07
C VAL A 782 -1.93 -13.80 20.48
N SER A 783 -0.66 -13.96 20.10
CA SER A 783 0.38 -12.96 20.31
C SER A 783 0.30 -11.89 19.22
N LYS A 784 -0.16 -10.69 19.58
CA LYS A 784 -0.35 -9.56 18.64
C LYS A 784 0.95 -8.85 18.23
N GLY A 785 2.07 -9.16 18.88
CA GLY A 785 3.34 -8.50 18.61
C GLY A 785 4.42 -8.78 19.64
N VAL A 786 5.48 -8.00 19.58
CA VAL A 786 6.67 -8.09 20.42
C VAL A 786 6.65 -6.95 21.45
N PRO A 787 6.86 -7.23 22.75
CA PRO A 787 6.97 -6.20 23.78
C PRO A 787 8.25 -5.39 23.61
N CYS A 788 8.14 -4.08 23.81
CA CYS A 788 9.27 -3.17 23.85
C CYS A 788 9.52 -2.75 25.30
N SER A 789 10.46 -3.40 25.98
CA SER A 789 10.97 -2.98 27.30
C SER A 789 12.47 -2.72 27.27
N ASP A 790 12.96 -1.96 28.24
CA ASP A 790 14.39 -1.64 28.37
C ASP A 790 15.24 -2.84 28.82
N ASP A 791 14.61 -3.85 29.45
CA ASP A 791 15.29 -5.00 30.06
C ASP A 791 15.55 -6.18 29.10
N ILE A 792 15.04 -6.13 27.86
CA ILE A 792 15.13 -7.25 26.91
C ILE A 792 16.27 -7.04 25.92
N GLU A 793 17.21 -7.96 25.82
CA GLU A 793 18.17 -7.95 24.71
C GLU A 793 17.44 -8.36 23.41
N VAL A 794 17.41 -7.44 22.44
CA VAL A 794 16.63 -7.63 21.21
C VAL A 794 17.61 -7.93 20.08
N SER A 795 17.72 -9.21 19.73
CA SER A 795 18.44 -9.70 18.54
C SER A 795 17.44 -10.35 17.58
N PRO A 796 17.78 -10.51 16.29
CA PRO A 796 16.92 -11.19 15.34
C PRO A 796 16.54 -12.61 15.81
N GLU A 797 17.48 -13.34 16.40
CA GLU A 797 17.29 -14.69 16.94
C GLU A 797 16.39 -14.69 18.19
N SER A 798 16.51 -13.68 19.06
CA SER A 798 15.65 -13.58 20.25
C SER A 798 14.19 -13.28 19.87
N ILE A 799 13.98 -12.43 18.85
CA ILE A 799 12.66 -12.18 18.26
C ILE A 799 12.07 -13.47 17.68
N LEU A 800 12.83 -14.19 16.86
CA LEU A 800 12.36 -15.44 16.25
C LEU A 800 12.04 -16.49 17.32
N THR A 801 12.89 -16.64 18.33
CA THR A 801 12.65 -17.55 19.46
C THR A 801 11.34 -17.19 20.18
N GLN A 802 11.10 -15.90 20.42
CA GLN A 802 9.86 -15.44 21.05
C GLN A 802 8.64 -15.76 20.18
N LEU A 803 8.70 -15.50 18.88
CA LEU A 803 7.63 -15.83 17.94
C LEU A 803 7.33 -17.32 17.92
N LEU A 804 8.36 -18.17 17.87
CA LEU A 804 8.25 -19.63 17.91
C LEU A 804 7.60 -20.14 19.20
N SER A 805 7.81 -19.45 20.32
CA SER A 805 7.29 -19.85 21.63
C SER A 805 5.84 -19.44 21.92
N THR A 806 5.27 -18.53 21.11
CA THR A 806 3.95 -17.90 21.30
C THR A 806 3.05 -18.09 20.08
N ASP A 807 1.73 -18.09 20.25
CA ASP A 807 0.76 -18.26 19.13
C ASP A 807 0.67 -16.98 18.27
N SER A 808 1.69 -16.72 17.47
CA SER A 808 1.95 -15.46 16.77
C SER A 808 1.62 -15.50 15.27
N VAL A 809 1.46 -16.71 14.71
CA VAL A 809 1.32 -16.96 13.27
C VAL A 809 -0.14 -17.30 12.94
N TYR A 810 -0.97 -16.26 12.87
CA TYR A 810 -2.43 -16.38 12.62
C TYR A 810 -2.98 -15.45 11.53
N LYS A 811 -2.18 -14.53 11.01
CA LYS A 811 -2.53 -13.64 9.88
C LYS A 811 -1.67 -13.97 8.66
N PHE A 812 -2.31 -14.17 7.50
CA PHE A 812 -1.63 -14.59 6.27
C PHE A 812 -2.10 -13.79 5.05
N GLY A 813 -1.14 -13.41 4.21
CA GLY A 813 -1.39 -12.92 2.86
C GLY A 813 -0.92 -13.95 1.83
N PHE A 814 -1.79 -14.41 0.96
CA PHE A 814 -1.50 -15.42 -0.05
C PHE A 814 -1.46 -14.86 -1.46
N ARG A 815 -0.72 -15.52 -2.35
CA ARG A 815 -0.90 -15.39 -3.81
C ARG A 815 -1.34 -16.74 -4.39
N LEU A 816 -2.57 -16.84 -4.87
CA LEU A 816 -3.20 -18.07 -5.37
C LEU A 816 -3.91 -17.82 -6.71
N ASP A 817 -3.75 -18.73 -7.67
CA ASP A 817 -4.28 -18.57 -9.05
C ASP A 817 -5.80 -18.42 -9.14
N ARG A 818 -6.54 -18.78 -8.08
CA ARG A 818 -7.98 -18.55 -7.94
C ARG A 818 -8.32 -18.27 -6.49
N ARG A 819 -9.49 -17.68 -6.26
CA ARG A 819 -9.99 -17.46 -4.90
C ARG A 819 -10.32 -18.81 -4.26
N PRO A 820 -9.69 -19.17 -3.13
CA PRO A 820 -10.13 -20.30 -2.32
C PRO A 820 -11.57 -20.06 -1.88
N THR A 821 -12.47 -20.99 -2.19
CA THR A 821 -13.89 -20.88 -1.80
C THR A 821 -14.23 -22.06 -0.90
N LEU A 822 -14.39 -21.79 0.39
CA LEU A 822 -14.76 -22.79 1.38
C LEU A 822 -16.28 -22.99 1.36
N HIS A 823 -16.78 -23.74 0.37
CA HIS A 823 -18.21 -23.86 0.05
C HIS A 823 -19.09 -24.34 1.21
N PHE A 824 -18.52 -25.09 2.16
CA PHE A 824 -19.20 -25.60 3.35
C PHE A 824 -19.39 -24.54 4.46
N LEU A 825 -18.75 -23.37 4.36
CA LEU A 825 -18.94 -22.28 5.34
C LEU A 825 -20.27 -21.56 5.13
N PRO A 826 -20.91 -21.05 6.19
CA PRO A 826 -22.14 -20.25 6.10
C PRO A 826 -21.88 -18.87 5.49
N GLU A 827 -22.90 -18.29 4.85
CA GLU A 827 -22.91 -16.86 4.49
C GLU A 827 -23.20 -16.00 5.74
N PRO A 828 -22.56 -14.83 5.93
CA PRO A 828 -21.57 -14.18 5.04
C PRO A 828 -20.10 -14.59 5.31
N VAL A 829 -19.81 -15.49 6.26
CA VAL A 829 -18.44 -15.88 6.63
C VAL A 829 -17.65 -16.40 5.41
N ARG A 830 -18.30 -17.17 4.54
CA ARG A 830 -17.72 -17.63 3.27
C ARG A 830 -17.22 -16.49 2.37
N GLN A 831 -17.92 -15.36 2.34
CA GLN A 831 -17.51 -14.18 1.57
C GLN A 831 -16.34 -13.43 2.20
N TRP A 832 -16.10 -13.60 3.50
CA TRP A 832 -15.04 -12.89 4.21
C TRP A 832 -13.75 -13.67 4.31
N PHE A 833 -13.78 -15.00 4.22
CA PHE A 833 -12.61 -15.86 4.42
C PHE A 833 -12.39 -16.84 3.25
N PRO A 834 -11.34 -16.65 2.45
CA PRO A 834 -10.46 -15.47 2.38
C PRO A 834 -11.15 -14.25 1.76
N VAL A 835 -10.71 -13.06 2.16
CA VAL A 835 -11.06 -11.79 1.50
C VAL A 835 -10.01 -11.47 0.42
N GLY A 836 -10.47 -11.00 -0.74
CA GLY A 836 -9.59 -10.65 -1.85
C GLY A 836 -8.88 -9.32 -1.62
N ILE A 837 -7.55 -9.30 -1.70
CA ILE A 837 -6.75 -8.08 -1.65
C ILE A 837 -6.48 -7.64 -3.09
N SER A 838 -7.44 -6.97 -3.73
CA SER A 838 -7.33 -6.70 -5.17
C SER A 838 -6.48 -5.45 -5.48
N TYR A 839 -5.33 -5.65 -6.15
CA TYR A 839 -4.60 -4.60 -6.88
C TYR A 839 -4.26 -5.05 -8.31
N TYR A 840 -4.22 -4.07 -9.23
CA TYR A 840 -4.39 -4.23 -10.67
C TYR A 840 -3.42 -5.15 -11.43
N MET A 841 -2.26 -5.52 -10.88
CA MET A 841 -1.32 -6.45 -11.54
C MET A 841 -1.43 -7.90 -11.05
N HIS A 842 -2.15 -8.15 -9.93
CA HIS A 842 -2.16 -9.45 -9.27
C HIS A 842 -3.57 -9.81 -8.79
N ARG A 843 -4.41 -10.35 -9.69
CA ARG A 843 -5.81 -10.79 -9.44
C ARG A 843 -5.96 -12.01 -8.50
N HIS A 844 -4.95 -12.24 -7.67
CA HIS A 844 -4.67 -13.53 -7.06
C HIS A 844 -4.19 -13.37 -5.61
N GLN A 845 -4.41 -12.22 -4.97
CA GLN A 845 -3.98 -12.01 -3.59
C GLN A 845 -5.14 -12.09 -2.60
N TYR A 846 -4.91 -12.76 -1.47
CA TYR A 846 -5.94 -13.11 -0.50
C TYR A 846 -5.45 -12.93 0.93
N TYR A 847 -6.32 -12.49 1.83
CA TYR A 847 -6.03 -12.32 3.25
C TYR A 847 -6.87 -13.26 4.12
N VAL A 848 -6.25 -13.86 5.14
CA VAL A 848 -6.92 -14.64 6.17
C VAL A 848 -6.31 -14.33 7.54
N ASN A 849 -7.16 -13.90 8.47
CA ASN A 849 -6.94 -13.90 9.91
C ASN A 849 -7.66 -15.12 10.49
N PHE A 850 -6.89 -16.17 10.80
CA PHE A 850 -7.44 -17.43 11.34
C PHE A 850 -7.99 -17.29 12.76
N HIS A 851 -7.57 -16.28 13.52
CA HIS A 851 -8.14 -15.99 14.83
C HIS A 851 -9.56 -15.44 14.71
N ALA A 852 -9.76 -14.47 13.80
CA ALA A 852 -11.08 -13.93 13.49
C ALA A 852 -12.00 -15.02 12.89
N LEU A 853 -11.47 -15.85 11.99
CA LEU A 853 -12.22 -16.98 11.42
C LEU A 853 -12.62 -17.97 12.50
N LEU A 854 -11.70 -18.40 13.38
CA LEU A 854 -12.01 -19.33 14.45
C LEU A 854 -13.10 -18.78 15.37
N ARG A 855 -13.03 -17.50 15.76
CA ARG A 855 -14.10 -16.84 16.52
C ARG A 855 -15.44 -16.82 15.78
N CYS A 856 -15.45 -16.53 14.47
CA CYS A 856 -16.66 -16.61 13.65
C CYS A 856 -17.26 -18.02 13.64
N LEU A 857 -16.42 -19.05 13.47
CA LEU A 857 -16.84 -20.45 13.48
C LEU A 857 -17.40 -20.84 14.85
N THR A 858 -16.77 -20.39 15.94
CA THR A 858 -17.25 -20.62 17.31
C THR A 858 -18.62 -19.99 17.53
N LEU A 859 -18.79 -18.71 17.17
CA LEU A 859 -20.09 -18.01 17.28
C LEU A 859 -21.17 -18.67 16.43
N HIS A 860 -20.82 -19.22 15.26
CA HIS A 860 -21.76 -19.92 14.40
C HIS A 860 -22.14 -21.31 14.93
N LEU A 861 -21.16 -22.12 15.34
CA LEU A 861 -21.37 -23.51 15.76
C LEU A 861 -21.96 -23.63 17.16
N LEU A 862 -21.62 -22.70 18.06
CA LEU A 862 -22.03 -22.72 19.46
C LEU A 862 -23.01 -21.60 19.83
N GLY A 863 -23.54 -20.81 18.89
CA GLY A 863 -24.20 -19.53 19.18
C GLY A 863 -25.23 -19.50 20.32
N HIS A 864 -26.04 -20.55 20.50
CA HIS A 864 -26.99 -20.64 21.62
C HIS A 864 -26.41 -21.25 22.91
N GLU A 865 -25.29 -21.95 22.80
CA GLU A 865 -24.57 -22.62 23.89
C GLU A 865 -23.45 -21.75 24.46
N MET A 866 -23.03 -20.70 23.75
CA MET A 866 -22.01 -19.77 24.19
C MET A 866 -22.50 -18.86 25.31
N ASP A 867 -21.62 -18.68 26.29
CA ASP A 867 -21.77 -17.64 27.30
C ASP A 867 -21.69 -16.24 26.64
N LYS A 868 -22.66 -15.38 26.98
CA LYS A 868 -22.78 -14.04 26.39
C LYS A 868 -21.64 -13.14 26.83
N ASP A 869 -21.13 -13.31 28.05
CA ASP A 869 -20.06 -12.47 28.59
C ASP A 869 -18.75 -12.73 27.83
N THR A 870 -18.45 -13.99 27.53
CA THR A 870 -17.29 -14.38 26.71
C THR A 870 -17.33 -13.75 25.31
N ALA A 871 -18.45 -13.83 24.61
CA ALA A 871 -18.60 -13.23 23.28
C ALA A 871 -18.47 -11.70 23.33
N LEU A 872 -19.05 -11.07 24.37
CA LEU A 872 -18.97 -9.62 24.57
C LEU A 872 -17.55 -9.16 24.89
N GLU A 873 -16.77 -9.93 25.63
CA GLU A 873 -15.36 -9.67 25.89
C GLU A 873 -14.56 -9.66 24.57
N TRP A 874 -14.79 -10.63 23.68
CA TRP A 874 -14.15 -10.62 22.35
C TRP A 874 -14.51 -9.38 21.52
N PHE A 875 -15.78 -8.96 21.57
CA PHE A 875 -16.23 -7.79 20.83
C PHE A 875 -15.61 -6.50 21.37
N ARG A 876 -15.51 -6.35 22.70
CA ARG A 876 -14.82 -5.22 23.34
C ARG A 876 -13.34 -5.20 23.01
N GLU A 877 -12.68 -6.37 23.06
CA GLU A 877 -11.26 -6.49 22.69
C GLU A 877 -10.99 -5.95 21.28
N VAL A 878 -11.89 -6.23 20.32
CA VAL A 878 -11.78 -5.74 18.95
C VAL A 878 -12.11 -4.24 18.86
N ALA A 879 -13.12 -3.76 19.58
CA ALA A 879 -13.49 -2.35 19.59
C ALA A 879 -12.40 -1.44 20.17
N ASP A 880 -11.73 -1.89 21.23
CA ASP A 880 -10.70 -1.14 21.94
C ASP A 880 -9.32 -1.21 21.27
N CYS A 881 -9.05 -2.27 20.51
CA CYS A 881 -7.77 -2.46 19.84
C CYS A 881 -7.73 -1.60 18.57
N ALA A 882 -6.98 -0.48 18.59
CA ALA A 882 -6.87 0.47 17.47
C ALA A 882 -6.37 -0.14 16.14
N GLU A 883 -5.76 -1.31 16.20
CA GLU A 883 -5.18 -2.05 15.07
C GLU A 883 -6.01 -3.26 14.61
N SER A 884 -7.27 -3.37 15.07
CA SER A 884 -8.20 -4.40 14.58
C SER A 884 -8.34 -4.37 13.06
N ASP A 885 -8.21 -5.54 12.44
CA ASP A 885 -8.30 -5.69 10.99
C ASP A 885 -9.73 -5.88 10.49
N ALA A 886 -9.91 -5.80 9.16
CA ALA A 886 -11.23 -5.85 8.56
C ALA A 886 -12.02 -7.14 8.88
N GLN A 887 -11.38 -8.30 9.02
CA GLN A 887 -12.07 -9.55 9.35
C GLN A 887 -12.47 -9.60 10.83
N GLU A 888 -11.69 -8.98 11.73
CA GLU A 888 -12.07 -8.77 13.12
C GLU A 888 -13.27 -7.81 13.22
N LEU A 889 -13.25 -6.71 12.48
CA LEU A 889 -14.36 -5.75 12.43
C LEU A 889 -15.65 -6.38 11.87
N LEU A 890 -15.56 -7.16 10.79
CA LEU A 890 -16.69 -7.87 10.20
C LEU A 890 -17.35 -8.85 11.17
N MET A 891 -16.54 -9.57 11.96
CA MET A 891 -17.03 -10.46 13.00
C MET A 891 -17.88 -9.69 14.03
N VAL A 892 -17.39 -8.55 14.53
CA VAL A 892 -18.15 -7.74 15.50
C VAL A 892 -19.41 -7.15 14.85
N LEU A 893 -19.30 -6.52 13.68
CA LEU A 893 -20.43 -5.93 12.97
C LEU A 893 -21.55 -6.95 12.71
N LYS A 894 -21.19 -8.22 12.52
CA LYS A 894 -22.14 -9.30 12.23
C LYS A 894 -22.81 -9.90 13.45
N PHE A 895 -22.00 -10.22 14.46
CA PHE A 895 -22.43 -11.07 15.56
C PHE A 895 -22.75 -10.27 16.84
N CYS A 896 -22.25 -9.04 16.96
CA CYS A 896 -22.55 -8.19 18.10
C CYS A 896 -23.97 -7.64 17.99
N THR A 897 -24.72 -7.71 19.10
CA THR A 897 -26.06 -7.13 19.20
C THR A 897 -26.11 -5.87 20.06
N ASP A 898 -24.98 -5.46 20.65
CA ASP A 898 -24.84 -4.28 21.48
C ASP A 898 -24.65 -3.04 20.60
N GLY A 899 -25.67 -2.18 20.56
CA GLY A 899 -25.68 -0.99 19.72
C GLY A 899 -24.67 0.08 20.13
N GLU A 900 -24.36 0.21 21.44
CA GLU A 900 -23.40 1.21 21.91
C GLU A 900 -21.98 0.80 21.50
N LEU A 901 -21.64 -0.48 21.71
CA LEU A 901 -20.35 -1.03 21.32
C LEU A 901 -20.14 -0.97 19.79
N LEU A 902 -21.19 -1.21 18.99
CA LEU A 902 -21.11 -1.10 17.53
C LEU A 902 -20.85 0.34 17.07
N VAL A 903 -21.45 1.33 17.73
CA VAL A 903 -21.20 2.76 17.44
C VAL A 903 -19.77 3.13 17.83
N GLU A 904 -19.30 2.68 18.99
CA GLU A 904 -17.93 2.89 19.45
C GLU A 904 -16.91 2.25 18.51
N LEU A 905 -17.13 0.99 18.10
CA LEU A 905 -16.32 0.28 17.11
C LEU A 905 -16.16 1.11 15.84
N ILE A 906 -17.27 1.60 15.26
CA ILE A 906 -17.23 2.40 14.03
C ILE A 906 -16.50 3.72 14.25
N HIS A 907 -16.70 4.38 15.40
CA HIS A 907 -16.01 5.62 15.73
C HIS A 907 -14.49 5.44 15.80
N ASN A 908 -14.05 4.42 16.54
CA ASN A 908 -12.65 4.09 16.75
C ASN A 908 -11.97 3.62 15.46
N HIS A 909 -12.70 2.88 14.63
CA HIS A 909 -12.18 2.22 13.42
C HIS A 909 -12.64 2.85 12.10
N ARG A 910 -13.13 4.09 12.12
CA ARG A 910 -13.75 4.76 10.97
C ARG A 910 -12.94 4.67 9.67
N VAL A 911 -11.62 4.76 9.75
CA VAL A 911 -10.73 4.67 8.58
C VAL A 911 -10.75 3.24 8.04
N SER A 912 -10.47 2.25 8.89
CA SER A 912 -10.44 0.82 8.53
C SER A 912 -11.80 0.33 8.02
N VAL A 913 -12.90 0.77 8.62
CA VAL A 913 -14.27 0.42 8.20
C VAL A 913 -14.57 0.93 6.79
N CYS A 914 -14.13 2.14 6.44
CA CYS A 914 -14.35 2.73 5.12
C CYS A 914 -13.36 2.26 4.04
N GLU A 915 -12.25 1.64 4.42
CA GLU A 915 -11.21 1.21 3.48
C GLU A 915 -11.53 -0.11 2.79
N GLN A 916 -12.22 -1.03 3.48
CA GLN A 916 -12.68 -2.29 2.88
C GLN A 916 -14.18 -2.20 2.58
N GLN A 917 -14.55 -2.75 1.44
CA GLN A 917 -15.92 -2.68 0.94
C GLN A 917 -16.88 -3.50 1.81
N GLU A 918 -16.43 -4.68 2.25
CA GLU A 918 -17.20 -5.60 3.06
C GLU A 918 -17.53 -5.00 4.42
N THR A 919 -16.54 -4.37 5.09
CA THR A 919 -16.75 -3.70 6.39
C THR A 919 -17.70 -2.52 6.26
N LEU A 920 -17.58 -1.73 5.19
CA LEU A 920 -18.48 -0.61 4.93
C LEU A 920 -19.92 -1.10 4.71
N LEU A 921 -20.11 -2.14 3.90
CA LEU A 921 -21.43 -2.69 3.62
C LEU A 921 -22.10 -3.24 4.88
N GLU A 922 -21.36 -3.99 5.72
CA GLU A 922 -21.91 -4.54 6.95
C GLU A 922 -22.21 -3.44 7.98
N ALA A 923 -21.36 -2.41 8.07
CA ALA A 923 -21.63 -1.23 8.90
C ALA A 923 -22.90 -0.49 8.45
N VAL A 924 -23.11 -0.31 7.15
CA VAL A 924 -24.32 0.31 6.59
C VAL A 924 -25.57 -0.53 6.90
N LYS A 925 -25.50 -1.86 6.74
CA LYS A 925 -26.61 -2.77 7.12
C LYS A 925 -26.95 -2.65 8.60
N MET A 926 -25.93 -2.59 9.46
CA MET A 926 -26.09 -2.40 10.90
C MET A 926 -26.84 -1.10 11.23
N PHE A 927 -26.45 0.04 10.62
CA PHE A 927 -27.14 1.32 10.84
C PHE A 927 -28.62 1.26 10.41
N SER A 928 -28.92 0.66 9.25
CA SER A 928 -30.31 0.46 8.81
C SER A 928 -31.12 -0.38 9.82
N HIS A 929 -30.51 -1.39 10.43
CA HIS A 929 -31.15 -2.22 11.45
C HIS A 929 -31.38 -1.47 12.78
N LEU A 930 -30.44 -0.63 13.22
CA LEU A 930 -30.61 0.20 14.42
C LEU A 930 -31.73 1.24 14.23
N GLU A 931 -31.82 1.86 13.06
CA GLU A 931 -32.90 2.78 12.73
C GLU A 931 -34.26 2.06 12.68
N LEU A 932 -34.33 0.89 12.05
CA LEU A 932 -35.55 0.07 12.02
C LEU A 932 -35.99 -0.39 13.41
N ARG A 933 -35.05 -0.76 14.29
CA ARG A 933 -35.35 -1.08 15.70
C ARG A 933 -35.85 0.14 16.45
N ARG A 934 -35.28 1.33 16.22
CA ARG A 934 -35.76 2.57 16.84
C ARG A 934 -37.17 2.92 16.37
N VAL A 935 -37.46 2.78 15.07
CA VAL A 935 -38.82 2.97 14.51
C VAL A 935 -39.78 1.90 15.03
N SER A 936 -39.35 0.64 15.16
CA SER A 936 -40.16 -0.44 15.72
C SER A 936 -40.46 -0.21 17.19
N ILE A 937 -39.47 0.19 18.00
CA ILE A 937 -39.64 0.52 19.42
C ILE A 937 -40.56 1.72 19.57
N LEU A 938 -40.41 2.76 18.75
CA LEU A 938 -41.31 3.92 18.75
C LEU A 938 -42.75 3.56 18.32
N LYS A 939 -42.91 2.64 17.37
CA LYS A 939 -44.23 2.10 17.01
C LYS A 939 -44.82 1.24 18.13
N THR A 940 -44.04 0.34 18.72
CA THR A 940 -44.48 -0.49 19.85
C THR A 940 -44.80 0.36 21.07
N MET A 941 -44.03 1.42 21.33
CA MET A 941 -44.31 2.41 22.39
C MET A 941 -45.55 3.25 22.05
N GLY A 942 -45.77 3.61 20.79
CA GLY A 942 -47.00 4.26 20.34
C GLY A 942 -48.25 3.36 20.48
N HIS A 943 -48.11 2.05 20.26
CA HIS A 943 -49.15 1.05 20.52
C HIS A 943 -49.36 0.84 22.03
N VAL A 944 -48.30 0.76 22.84
CA VAL A 944 -48.40 0.68 24.31
C VAL A 944 -49.02 1.95 24.89
N GLN A 945 -48.76 3.12 24.30
CA GLN A 945 -49.36 4.40 24.71
C GLN A 945 -50.84 4.51 24.28
N ALA A 946 -51.23 3.86 23.17
CA ALA A 946 -52.63 3.72 22.75
C ALA A 946 -53.39 2.68 23.60
N ASP A 947 -52.73 1.58 23.98
CA ASP A 947 -53.31 0.54 24.85
C ASP A 947 -53.45 1.03 26.30
N LEU A 948 -52.48 1.81 26.81
CA LEU A 948 -52.58 2.51 28.10
C LEU A 948 -53.61 3.66 28.10
N GLN A 949 -54.01 4.17 26.92
CA GLN A 949 -55.14 5.10 26.79
C GLN A 949 -56.49 4.39 26.67
N GLN A 950 -56.51 3.10 26.31
CA GLN A 950 -57.73 2.29 26.26
C GLN A 950 -58.02 1.56 27.59
N GLU A 951 -56.99 1.19 28.35
CA GLU A 951 -57.15 0.70 29.73
C GLU A 951 -57.19 1.89 30.70
N GLY A 952 -58.37 2.51 30.80
CA GLY A 952 -58.61 3.68 31.64
C GLY A 952 -58.26 3.45 33.12
N VAL A 953 -57.04 3.79 33.51
CA VAL A 953 -56.65 4.06 34.89
C VAL A 953 -55.89 5.39 34.89
N GLY A 954 -56.64 6.46 35.13
CA GLY A 954 -56.07 7.78 35.39
C GLY A 954 -55.55 7.87 36.82
N THR A 955 -54.23 7.96 36.97
CA THR A 955 -53.44 9.03 37.64
C THR A 955 -52.00 8.57 37.75
#